data_AF-A0A523L643-F1
#
_entry.id   AF-A0A523L643-F1
#
_cell.length_a   1.000
_cell.length_b   1.000
_cell.length_c   1.000
_cell.angle_alpha   90.00
_cell.angle_beta   90.00
_cell.angle_gamma   90.00
#
_symmetry.space_group_name_H-M   'P 1'
#
loop_
_entity.id
_entity.type
_entity.pdbx_description
1 polymer ?
#
loop_
_entity_poly.entity_id
_entity_poly.type
_entity_poly.pdbx_seq_one_letter_code
_entity_poly.pdbx_strand_id
1 'polypeptide(L)'
;MARSAPTSRHWHRRTDADGLCWLSFDKQDSSVNALSQDSVRELAAELSFLSADPPAGLVIGSAKASGFIAGADISEFQQLENAAQAAAMSARGQDLCQQVADLPCPTVAALNGFALGGGLELALACDYRVAVKSFERCLGLPEVQLGIHPGFGGTVRAVRLLGAPMALDLMLSGRSVSPVEAKTMGLVDRVVDADSLYEAAAAILKEQPRLHRPRSYLRLLNLALVRPWVARSIRSRVRRRADPKHYPAPYAMIDLWQRYGARGPGAYVAEANSIGELLVGSTAKNLVRVYFLRERLRNLAPKRDDVERVHVIGAGVMGGDIASWCVVRGLAVTLQDRAMEYVEPAIERAKKFFKRRLRAPGDAAAAEERLTVDLDATQIGETDVVIEAIVEQLEPKQSLFRKVESEVSEHAILATNTSSIRIEEIAAAMVDPGRLVGLHFFNPVSHLPLVEVIRGAETNEAVLHRAMSFVTQIGKLPLPCRSEPGFVVNRILAPYMLEALRAHEEGFSLETIDKAAQNFGMPTGPVELADRVGLDITLQVTEILGTSAPELLRAKVKAGELGAKTGRGFYKFKNNRPQKASRYDRPSQDLQDRLILALVNEAMACFEDGVVDDLDLLDAGVIFGTGFAPFTGGPIHYVLERGIEDVIVRLESLAERFGAQFKPRPGWRKLAAG
;
A
#
# COMPACT_ATOMS: atom_id res chain seq x y z
N MET A 1 5.69 7.70 -52.76
CA MET A 1 5.27 8.85 -51.94
C MET A 1 5.82 8.64 -50.54
N ALA A 2 6.69 9.53 -50.05
CA ALA A 2 7.19 9.46 -48.68
C ALA A 2 5.99 9.63 -47.73
N ARG A 3 5.73 8.64 -46.87
CA ARG A 3 4.67 8.75 -45.85
C ARG A 3 5.08 9.87 -44.90
N SER A 4 4.20 10.83 -44.67
CA SER A 4 4.41 11.86 -43.65
C SER A 4 4.53 11.21 -42.28
N ALA A 5 5.48 11.67 -41.48
CA ALA A 5 5.58 11.31 -40.07
C ALA A 5 4.23 11.52 -39.35
N PRO A 6 3.78 10.59 -38.50
CA PRO A 6 2.64 10.84 -37.62
C PRO A 6 2.93 12.03 -36.70
N THR A 7 1.93 12.89 -36.49
CA THR A 7 1.96 13.93 -35.46
C THR A 7 1.40 13.34 -34.18
N SER A 8 2.24 13.23 -33.16
CA SER A 8 1.92 12.60 -31.87
C SER A 8 1.95 13.62 -30.74
N ARG A 9 0.95 13.58 -29.85
CA ARG A 9 0.84 14.50 -28.71
C ARG A 9 1.67 14.02 -27.52
N HIS A 10 1.68 12.71 -27.28
CA HIS A 10 2.28 12.11 -26.10
C HIS A 10 3.64 11.46 -26.37
N TRP A 11 3.97 11.20 -27.63
CA TRP A 11 5.22 10.55 -28.02
C TRP A 11 6.09 11.49 -28.86
N HIS A 12 7.35 11.63 -28.45
CA HIS A 12 8.33 12.46 -29.14
C HIS A 12 9.42 11.60 -29.74
N ARG A 13 9.49 11.61 -31.07
CA ARG A 13 10.46 10.86 -31.85
C ARG A 13 11.64 11.75 -32.28
N ARG A 14 12.86 11.25 -32.12
CA ARG A 14 14.09 11.86 -32.64
C ARG A 14 15.00 10.79 -33.20
N THR A 15 15.64 11.02 -34.34
CA THR A 15 16.69 10.15 -34.87
C THR A 15 18.05 10.81 -34.68
N ASP A 16 19.05 10.06 -34.24
CA ASP A 16 20.43 10.58 -34.09
C ASP A 16 21.31 10.31 -35.32
N ALA A 17 22.57 10.76 -35.26
CA ALA A 17 23.55 10.60 -36.33
C ALA A 17 23.96 9.13 -36.57
N ASP A 18 23.79 8.25 -35.58
CA ASP A 18 24.08 6.82 -35.69
C ASP A 18 22.88 6.03 -36.27
N GLY A 19 21.79 6.73 -36.62
CA GLY A 19 20.57 6.12 -37.14
C GLY A 19 19.70 5.45 -36.06
N LEU A 20 19.96 5.70 -34.78
CA LEU A 20 19.11 5.23 -33.69
C LEU A 20 17.87 6.13 -33.56
N CYS A 21 16.71 5.50 -33.38
CA CYS A 21 15.45 6.17 -33.12
C CYS A 21 15.20 6.24 -31.61
N TRP A 22 14.92 7.44 -31.11
CA TRP A 22 14.60 7.73 -29.71
C TRP A 22 13.12 8.10 -29.61
N LEU A 23 12.33 7.26 -28.95
CA LEU A 23 10.91 7.48 -28.67
C LEU A 23 10.76 7.78 -27.18
N SER A 24 10.52 9.05 -26.87
CA SER A 24 10.32 9.51 -25.49
C SER A 24 8.83 9.69 -25.21
N PHE A 25 8.33 9.02 -24.16
CA PHE A 25 6.96 9.22 -23.70
C PHE A 25 6.86 10.44 -22.80
N ASP A 26 5.98 11.36 -23.14
CA ASP A 26 5.59 12.52 -22.35
C ASP A 26 4.07 12.69 -22.38
N LYS A 27 3.37 11.99 -21.48
CA LYS A 27 1.92 12.15 -21.38
C LYS A 27 1.58 13.60 -21.02
N GLN A 28 1.04 14.33 -21.99
CA GLN A 28 0.48 15.67 -21.79
C GLN A 28 -0.59 15.68 -20.68
N ASP A 29 -0.71 16.82 -19.99
CA ASP A 29 -1.64 17.07 -18.88
C ASP A 29 -1.52 16.11 -17.70
N SER A 30 -0.37 15.44 -17.54
CA SER A 30 -0.12 14.53 -16.42
C SER A 30 1.29 14.70 -15.86
N SER A 31 1.44 14.58 -14.55
CA SER A 31 2.75 14.53 -13.89
C SER A 31 3.44 13.18 -14.04
N VAL A 32 2.71 12.15 -14.48
CA VAL A 32 3.21 10.78 -14.64
C VAL A 32 2.85 10.21 -16.01
N ASN A 33 3.66 9.28 -16.48
CA ASN A 33 3.40 8.56 -17.71
C ASN A 33 2.51 7.34 -17.43
N ALA A 34 1.29 7.35 -17.96
CA ALA A 34 0.36 6.22 -17.92
C ALA A 34 -0.19 5.95 -19.32
N LEU A 35 -0.28 4.67 -19.70
CA LEU A 35 -0.73 4.24 -21.03
C LEU A 35 -2.25 4.41 -21.15
N SER A 36 -2.65 5.57 -21.67
CA SER A 36 -4.02 5.87 -22.10
C SER A 36 -4.31 5.29 -23.48
N GLN A 37 -5.59 5.13 -23.83
CA GLN A 37 -6.01 4.69 -25.17
C GLN A 37 -5.41 5.56 -26.29
N ASP A 38 -5.29 6.87 -26.08
CA ASP A 38 -4.69 7.81 -27.04
C ASP A 38 -3.19 7.56 -27.19
N SER A 39 -2.45 7.48 -26.08
CA SER A 39 -1.01 7.21 -26.12
C SER A 39 -0.68 5.84 -26.73
N VAL A 40 -1.54 4.83 -26.53
CA VAL A 40 -1.39 3.51 -27.14
C VAL A 40 -1.61 3.56 -28.64
N ARG A 41 -2.63 4.30 -29.11
CA ARG A 41 -2.87 4.51 -30.56
C ARG A 41 -1.71 5.26 -31.22
N GLU A 42 -1.22 6.32 -30.59
CA GLU A 42 -0.08 7.08 -31.09
C GLU A 42 1.16 6.20 -31.21
N LEU A 43 1.51 5.44 -30.17
CA LEU A 43 2.66 4.55 -30.23
C LEU A 43 2.51 3.48 -31.31
N ALA A 44 1.32 2.90 -31.48
CA ALA A 44 1.08 1.94 -32.57
C ALA A 44 1.29 2.57 -33.97
N ALA A 45 0.88 3.83 -34.17
CA ALA A 45 1.13 4.56 -35.41
C ALA A 45 2.63 4.82 -35.63
N GLU A 46 3.35 5.21 -34.58
CA GLU A 46 4.80 5.37 -34.59
C GLU A 46 5.52 4.06 -34.95
N LEU A 47 5.16 2.95 -34.31
CA LEU A 47 5.74 1.63 -34.59
C LEU A 47 5.43 1.15 -36.01
N SER A 48 4.21 1.41 -36.51
CA SER A 48 3.84 1.09 -37.90
C SER A 48 4.65 1.91 -38.91
N PHE A 49 4.98 3.16 -38.58
CA PHE A 49 5.87 4.00 -39.39
C PHE A 49 7.30 3.44 -39.38
N LEU A 50 7.84 3.12 -38.20
CA LEU A 50 9.19 2.56 -38.05
C LEU A 50 9.33 1.16 -38.67
N SER A 51 8.27 0.35 -38.68
CA SER A 51 8.31 -0.97 -39.33
C SER A 51 8.46 -0.87 -40.85
N ALA A 52 7.97 0.21 -41.46
CA ALA A 52 8.09 0.44 -42.89
C ALA A 52 9.47 0.97 -43.32
N ASP A 53 10.15 1.71 -42.43
CA ASP A 53 11.52 2.23 -42.62
C ASP A 53 12.34 2.02 -41.32
N PRO A 54 12.89 0.81 -41.12
CA PRO A 54 13.47 0.41 -39.84
C PRO A 54 14.73 1.22 -39.49
N PRO A 55 14.81 1.80 -38.27
CA PRO A 55 16.03 2.45 -37.80
C PRO A 55 17.13 1.43 -37.48
N ALA A 56 18.35 1.89 -37.22
CA ALA A 56 19.45 1.03 -36.76
C ALA A 56 19.15 0.36 -35.40
N GLY A 57 18.28 1.00 -34.60
CA GLY A 57 17.73 0.48 -33.36
C GLY A 57 16.74 1.47 -32.75
N LEU A 58 15.92 0.99 -31.82
CA LEU A 58 14.89 1.78 -31.15
C LEU A 58 15.14 1.85 -29.65
N VAL A 59 15.24 3.07 -29.12
CA VAL A 59 15.23 3.36 -27.68
C VAL A 59 13.85 3.88 -27.29
N ILE A 60 13.15 3.16 -26.41
CA ILE A 60 11.91 3.62 -25.77
C ILE A 60 12.28 4.17 -24.39
N GLY A 61 12.04 5.45 -24.16
CA GLY A 61 12.35 6.15 -22.91
C GLY A 61 11.19 7.02 -22.43
N SER A 62 11.44 7.78 -21.35
CA SER A 62 10.49 8.73 -20.78
C SER A 62 11.12 10.12 -20.75
N ALA A 63 10.31 11.16 -21.00
CA ALA A 63 10.71 12.55 -20.80
C ALA A 63 10.41 13.05 -19.37
N LYS A 64 9.66 12.27 -18.56
CA LYS A 64 9.28 12.66 -17.20
C LYS A 64 10.29 12.15 -16.18
N ALA A 65 10.72 13.03 -15.28
CA ALA A 65 11.60 12.69 -14.16
C ALA A 65 10.97 11.71 -13.15
N SER A 66 9.63 11.64 -13.12
CA SER A 66 8.89 10.73 -12.22
C SER A 66 9.12 9.24 -12.50
N GLY A 67 9.62 8.88 -13.69
CA GLY A 67 9.91 7.50 -14.07
C GLY A 67 9.47 7.16 -15.50
N PHE A 68 9.53 5.88 -15.84
CA PHE A 68 9.29 5.38 -17.18
C PHE A 68 7.80 5.41 -17.52
N ILE A 69 7.05 4.43 -17.00
CA ILE A 69 5.60 4.25 -17.21
C ILE A 69 5.00 3.59 -15.97
N ALA A 70 4.01 4.22 -15.35
CA ALA A 70 3.36 3.76 -14.12
C ALA A 70 2.32 2.64 -14.34
N GLY A 71 2.00 2.33 -15.59
CA GLY A 71 1.03 1.29 -15.97
C GLY A 71 0.05 1.78 -17.02
N ALA A 72 -1.03 1.02 -17.19
CA ALA A 72 -2.22 1.46 -17.91
C ALA A 72 -2.91 2.60 -17.15
N ASP A 73 -3.64 3.46 -17.86
CA ASP A 73 -4.43 4.50 -17.23
C ASP A 73 -5.66 3.93 -16.54
N ILE A 74 -5.61 3.83 -15.20
CA ILE A 74 -6.65 3.17 -14.39
C ILE A 74 -7.98 3.94 -14.46
N SER A 75 -7.98 5.25 -14.78
CA SER A 75 -9.24 6.00 -14.94
C SER A 75 -10.08 5.50 -16.12
N GLU A 76 -9.45 4.90 -17.13
CA GLU A 76 -10.17 4.33 -18.27
C GLU A 76 -10.91 3.04 -17.87
N PHE A 77 -10.50 2.35 -16.80
CA PHE A 77 -11.16 1.13 -16.35
C PHE A 77 -12.59 1.38 -15.86
N GLN A 78 -12.87 2.57 -15.34
CA GLN A 78 -14.20 2.97 -14.86
C GLN A 78 -15.21 3.16 -16.02
N GLN A 79 -14.72 3.32 -17.25
CA GLN A 79 -15.56 3.54 -18.44
C GLN A 79 -15.96 2.23 -19.13
N LEU A 80 -15.45 1.09 -18.64
CA LEU A 80 -15.71 -0.21 -19.25
C LEU A 80 -16.99 -0.82 -18.68
N GLU A 81 -17.95 -1.08 -19.57
CA GLU A 81 -19.29 -1.54 -19.17
C GLU A 81 -19.40 -3.07 -19.16
N ASN A 82 -18.62 -3.75 -20.01
CA ASN A 82 -18.73 -5.18 -20.22
C ASN A 82 -17.38 -5.86 -20.51
N ALA A 83 -17.38 -7.19 -20.34
CA ALA A 83 -16.17 -8.01 -20.47
C ALA A 83 -15.56 -7.97 -21.88
N ALA A 84 -16.37 -7.77 -22.93
CA ALA A 84 -15.89 -7.71 -24.31
C ALA A 84 -15.08 -6.42 -24.56
N GLN A 85 -15.54 -5.28 -24.06
CA GLN A 85 -14.79 -4.02 -24.13
C GLN A 85 -13.46 -4.12 -23.38
N ALA A 86 -13.47 -4.70 -22.18
CA ALA A 86 -12.26 -4.91 -21.38
C ALA A 86 -11.27 -5.88 -22.04
N ALA A 87 -11.75 -6.98 -22.62
CA ALA A 87 -10.91 -7.91 -23.39
C ALA A 87 -10.32 -7.24 -24.64
N ALA A 88 -11.09 -6.41 -25.36
CA ALA A 88 -10.62 -5.66 -26.51
C ALA A 88 -9.53 -4.64 -26.13
N MET A 89 -9.67 -3.98 -24.97
CA MET A 89 -8.62 -3.10 -24.44
C MET A 89 -7.31 -3.87 -24.18
N SER A 90 -7.39 -5.03 -23.53
CA SER A 90 -6.24 -5.90 -23.30
C SER A 90 -5.60 -6.36 -24.61
N ALA A 91 -6.40 -6.81 -25.59
CA ALA A 91 -5.92 -7.21 -26.91
C ALA A 91 -5.17 -6.08 -27.63
N ARG A 92 -5.67 -4.84 -27.60
CA ARG A 92 -4.95 -3.68 -28.17
C ARG A 92 -3.57 -3.47 -27.55
N GLY A 93 -3.46 -3.62 -26.23
CA GLY A 93 -2.16 -3.52 -25.55
C GLY A 93 -1.23 -4.70 -25.85
N GLN A 94 -1.77 -5.91 -26.02
CA GLN A 94 -1.01 -7.08 -26.50
C GLN A 94 -0.48 -6.86 -27.92
N ASP A 95 -1.31 -6.35 -28.83
CA ASP A 95 -0.95 -6.03 -30.21
C ASP A 95 0.14 -4.97 -30.27
N LEU A 96 0.04 -3.92 -29.44
CA LEU A 96 1.08 -2.90 -29.28
C LEU A 96 2.42 -3.55 -28.86
N CYS A 97 2.41 -4.36 -27.82
CA CYS A 97 3.62 -5.06 -27.36
C CYS A 97 4.14 -6.05 -28.41
N GLN A 98 3.26 -6.63 -29.22
CA GLN A 98 3.67 -7.52 -30.31
C GLN A 98 4.34 -6.74 -31.45
N GLN A 99 3.84 -5.55 -31.80
CA GLN A 99 4.48 -4.66 -32.78
C GLN A 99 5.90 -4.25 -32.36
N VAL A 100 6.13 -3.98 -31.07
CA VAL A 100 7.49 -3.72 -30.56
C VAL A 100 8.38 -4.95 -30.72
N ALA A 101 7.87 -6.13 -30.35
CA ALA A 101 8.64 -7.38 -30.40
C ALA A 101 8.94 -7.88 -31.83
N ASP A 102 8.09 -7.53 -32.80
CA ASP A 102 8.24 -7.89 -34.21
C ASP A 102 8.95 -6.81 -35.05
N LEU A 103 9.36 -5.70 -34.43
CA LEU A 103 10.03 -4.62 -35.13
C LEU A 103 11.36 -5.13 -35.71
N PRO A 104 11.65 -4.89 -37.00
CA PRO A 104 12.84 -5.45 -37.67
C PRO A 104 14.14 -4.67 -37.35
N CYS A 105 14.32 -4.26 -36.09
CA CYS A 105 15.51 -3.63 -35.55
C CYS A 105 15.62 -3.92 -34.04
N PRO A 106 16.83 -3.91 -33.44
CA PRO A 106 16.99 -4.13 -32.01
C PRO A 106 16.32 -3.02 -31.18
N THR A 107 15.68 -3.40 -30.07
CA THR A 107 14.90 -2.50 -29.22
C THR A 107 15.38 -2.49 -27.77
N VAL A 108 15.37 -1.32 -27.11
CA VAL A 108 15.73 -1.19 -25.69
C VAL A 108 14.77 -0.28 -24.93
N ALA A 109 14.35 -0.71 -23.75
CA ALA A 109 13.65 0.14 -22.79
C ALA A 109 14.65 0.82 -21.82
N ALA A 110 14.66 2.15 -21.80
CA ALA A 110 15.47 2.97 -20.90
C ALA A 110 14.64 3.39 -19.67
N LEU A 111 14.82 2.67 -18.56
CA LEU A 111 14.01 2.77 -17.35
C LEU A 111 14.62 3.76 -16.34
N ASN A 112 14.15 5.01 -16.36
CA ASN A 112 14.61 6.10 -15.48
C ASN A 112 13.92 6.15 -14.10
N GLY A 113 13.05 5.18 -13.77
CA GLY A 113 12.31 5.15 -12.51
C GLY A 113 11.24 4.08 -12.51
N PHE A 114 10.00 4.42 -12.12
CA PHE A 114 8.88 3.47 -12.11
C PHE A 114 8.60 2.88 -13.49
N ALA A 115 8.61 1.54 -13.58
CA ALA A 115 8.09 0.77 -14.71
C ALA A 115 7.16 -0.31 -14.12
N LEU A 116 5.88 0.01 -14.08
CA LEU A 116 4.87 -0.79 -13.40
C LEU A 116 3.80 -1.24 -14.37
N GLY A 117 3.26 -2.43 -14.14
CA GLY A 117 2.17 -3.04 -14.91
C GLY A 117 2.40 -2.97 -16.42
N GLY A 118 1.44 -2.41 -17.16
CA GLY A 118 1.54 -2.19 -18.62
C GLY A 118 2.83 -1.50 -19.08
N GLY A 119 3.44 -0.65 -18.25
CA GLY A 119 4.75 -0.05 -18.52
C GLY A 119 5.89 -1.06 -18.52
N LEU A 120 5.88 -1.98 -17.56
CA LEU A 120 6.82 -3.10 -17.55
C LEU A 120 6.48 -4.12 -18.63
N GLU A 121 5.21 -4.34 -18.97
CA GLU A 121 4.81 -5.21 -20.09
C GLU A 121 5.35 -4.70 -21.43
N LEU A 122 5.32 -3.38 -21.66
CA LEU A 122 5.97 -2.75 -22.81
C LEU A 122 7.49 -2.93 -22.79
N ALA A 123 8.13 -2.75 -21.63
CA ALA A 123 9.57 -2.98 -21.49
C ALA A 123 9.97 -4.47 -21.69
N LEU A 124 9.09 -5.40 -21.33
CA LEU A 124 9.24 -6.84 -21.58
C LEU A 124 9.08 -7.20 -23.06
N ALA A 125 8.45 -6.33 -23.87
CA ALA A 125 8.35 -6.50 -25.31
C ALA A 125 9.63 -6.08 -26.05
N CYS A 126 10.46 -5.22 -25.45
CA CYS A 126 11.76 -4.86 -26.00
C CYS A 126 12.77 -6.01 -25.89
N ASP A 127 13.83 -5.99 -26.70
CA ASP A 127 14.93 -6.96 -26.64
C ASP A 127 15.73 -6.79 -25.35
N TYR A 128 16.03 -5.54 -24.99
CA TYR A 128 16.87 -5.17 -23.85
C TYR A 128 16.16 -4.19 -22.90
N ARG A 129 16.57 -4.20 -21.62
CA ARG A 129 16.16 -3.24 -20.58
C ARG A 129 17.39 -2.70 -19.84
N VAL A 130 17.53 -1.38 -19.79
CA VAL A 130 18.56 -0.68 -19.00
C VAL A 130 17.84 0.15 -17.94
N ALA A 131 18.25 0.06 -16.68
CA ALA A 131 17.60 0.78 -15.58
C ALA A 131 18.57 1.66 -14.79
N VAL A 132 18.06 2.78 -14.29
CA VAL A 132 18.80 3.65 -13.35
C VAL A 132 18.90 2.96 -11.99
N LYS A 133 20.06 3.08 -11.34
CA LYS A 133 20.30 2.58 -9.98
C LYS A 133 19.40 3.33 -8.99
N SER A 134 18.60 2.58 -8.24
CA SER A 134 17.73 3.13 -7.19
C SER A 134 17.53 2.13 -6.05
N PHE A 135 17.32 2.65 -4.84
CA PHE A 135 16.92 1.87 -3.66
C PHE A 135 15.42 1.57 -3.67
N GLU A 136 14.64 2.41 -4.36
CA GLU A 136 13.20 2.25 -4.44
C GLU A 136 12.86 1.02 -5.27
N ARG A 137 11.80 0.34 -4.85
CA ARG A 137 11.25 -0.81 -5.59
C ARG A 137 10.29 -0.26 -6.62
N CYS A 138 10.79 -0.03 -7.82
CA CYS A 138 10.08 0.71 -8.86
C CYS A 138 9.70 -0.14 -10.09
N LEU A 139 10.10 -1.42 -10.15
CA LEU A 139 9.83 -2.31 -11.27
C LEU A 139 8.90 -3.45 -10.84
N GLY A 140 7.73 -3.63 -11.45
CA GLY A 140 6.80 -4.67 -11.02
C GLY A 140 5.54 -4.83 -11.86
N LEU A 141 4.77 -5.88 -11.55
CA LEU A 141 3.47 -6.20 -12.16
C LEU A 141 2.40 -6.23 -11.05
N PRO A 142 1.92 -5.06 -10.59
CA PRO A 142 1.05 -4.92 -9.41
C PRO A 142 -0.44 -5.14 -9.70
N GLU A 143 -0.83 -5.59 -10.89
CA GLU A 143 -2.22 -5.74 -11.36
C GLU A 143 -3.12 -6.54 -10.40
N VAL A 144 -2.54 -7.49 -9.67
CA VAL A 144 -3.26 -8.27 -8.65
C VAL A 144 -3.83 -7.41 -7.53
N GLN A 145 -3.22 -6.25 -7.25
CA GLN A 145 -3.71 -5.28 -6.27
C GLN A 145 -4.97 -4.55 -6.75
N LEU A 146 -5.24 -4.56 -8.06
CA LEU A 146 -6.45 -4.02 -8.69
C LEU A 146 -7.49 -5.12 -8.97
N GLY A 147 -7.26 -6.35 -8.50
CA GLY A 147 -8.17 -7.47 -8.73
C GLY A 147 -8.09 -8.07 -10.13
N ILE A 148 -7.04 -7.77 -10.88
CA ILE A 148 -6.78 -8.30 -12.23
C ILE A 148 -5.38 -8.93 -12.30
N HIS A 149 -4.93 -9.34 -13.48
CA HIS A 149 -3.54 -9.78 -13.72
C HIS A 149 -2.93 -8.95 -14.86
N PRO A 150 -1.65 -9.12 -15.21
CA PRO A 150 -1.09 -8.45 -16.39
C PRO A 150 -1.88 -8.79 -17.65
N GLY A 151 -2.09 -7.79 -18.51
CA GLY A 151 -3.04 -7.86 -19.61
C GLY A 151 -2.48 -7.47 -20.98
N PHE A 152 -1.25 -6.96 -21.06
CA PHE A 152 -0.56 -6.64 -22.32
C PHE A 152 0.47 -7.72 -22.70
N GLY A 153 0.24 -8.95 -22.27
CA GLY A 153 1.09 -10.11 -22.53
C GLY A 153 2.10 -10.42 -21.43
N GLY A 154 2.00 -9.77 -20.28
CA GLY A 154 2.91 -9.92 -19.14
C GLY A 154 2.88 -11.32 -18.55
N THR A 155 1.72 -11.99 -18.50
CA THR A 155 1.65 -13.39 -18.01
C THR A 155 2.41 -14.35 -18.91
N VAL A 156 2.63 -13.95 -20.16
CA VAL A 156 3.38 -14.70 -21.17
C VAL A 156 4.86 -14.31 -21.17
N ARG A 157 5.17 -13.03 -21.40
CA ARG A 157 6.55 -12.52 -21.57
C ARG A 157 7.36 -12.66 -20.28
N ALA A 158 6.79 -12.36 -19.11
CA ALA A 158 7.51 -12.48 -17.84
C ALA A 158 7.90 -13.94 -17.54
N VAL A 159 6.99 -14.89 -17.80
CA VAL A 159 7.28 -16.33 -17.62
C VAL A 159 8.35 -16.82 -18.60
N ARG A 160 8.34 -16.33 -19.84
CA ARG A 160 9.36 -16.67 -20.85
C ARG A 160 10.74 -16.11 -20.49
N LEU A 161 10.80 -14.93 -19.90
CA LEU A 161 12.05 -14.26 -19.52
C LEU A 161 12.63 -14.84 -18.22
N LEU A 162 11.84 -14.87 -17.15
CA LEU A 162 12.30 -15.17 -15.79
C LEU A 162 12.11 -16.64 -15.38
N GLY A 163 11.25 -17.36 -16.11
CA GLY A 163 10.73 -18.66 -15.68
C GLY A 163 9.55 -18.53 -14.69
N ALA A 164 8.71 -19.55 -14.66
CA ALA A 164 7.44 -19.53 -13.93
C ALA A 164 7.56 -19.20 -12.43
N PRO A 165 8.51 -19.75 -11.64
CA PRO A 165 8.58 -19.46 -10.21
C PRO A 165 8.81 -17.99 -9.88
N MET A 166 9.68 -17.30 -10.63
CA MET A 166 10.04 -15.91 -10.37
C MET A 166 8.98 -14.96 -10.95
N ALA A 167 8.49 -15.25 -12.16
CA ALA A 167 7.42 -14.47 -12.78
C ALA A 167 6.12 -14.54 -11.99
N LEU A 168 5.69 -15.74 -11.57
CA LEU A 168 4.47 -15.90 -10.77
C LEU A 168 4.65 -15.33 -9.36
N ASP A 169 5.85 -15.38 -8.76
CA ASP A 169 6.10 -14.68 -7.49
C ASP A 169 5.90 -13.16 -7.64
N LEU A 170 6.44 -12.56 -8.70
CA LEU A 170 6.30 -11.13 -8.98
C LEU A 170 4.83 -10.75 -9.20
N MET A 171 4.12 -11.47 -10.07
CA MET A 171 2.72 -11.17 -10.44
C MET A 171 1.71 -11.51 -9.33
N LEU A 172 1.85 -12.66 -8.65
CA LEU A 172 0.89 -13.08 -7.61
C LEU A 172 1.02 -12.26 -6.32
N SER A 173 2.22 -11.73 -6.03
CA SER A 173 2.42 -10.84 -4.89
C SER A 173 2.16 -9.37 -5.21
N GLY A 174 2.17 -9.01 -6.50
CA GLY A 174 2.13 -7.62 -6.95
C GLY A 174 3.28 -6.77 -6.42
N ARG A 175 4.36 -7.38 -5.92
CA ARG A 175 5.49 -6.66 -5.34
C ARG A 175 6.30 -6.00 -6.44
N SER A 176 6.86 -4.84 -6.15
CA SER A 176 7.90 -4.25 -6.97
C SER A 176 9.29 -4.69 -6.50
N VAL A 177 10.26 -4.65 -7.38
CA VAL A 177 11.69 -4.93 -7.14
C VAL A 177 12.52 -3.70 -7.44
N SER A 178 13.68 -3.59 -6.79
CA SER A 178 14.65 -2.55 -7.13
C SER A 178 15.37 -2.91 -8.43
N PRO A 179 15.93 -1.93 -9.17
CA PRO A 179 16.75 -2.18 -10.36
C PRO A 179 17.88 -3.20 -10.15
N VAL A 180 18.51 -3.19 -8.97
CA VAL A 180 19.59 -4.15 -8.62
C VAL A 180 19.05 -5.58 -8.45
N GLU A 181 17.91 -5.74 -7.76
CA GLU A 181 17.24 -7.03 -7.65
C GLU A 181 16.78 -7.52 -9.03
N ALA A 182 16.20 -6.63 -9.83
CA ALA A 182 15.74 -6.88 -11.20
C ALA A 182 16.87 -7.39 -12.10
N LYS A 183 18.07 -6.81 -12.01
CA LYS A 183 19.26 -7.30 -12.74
C LYS A 183 19.65 -8.71 -12.30
N THR A 184 19.66 -8.96 -10.99
CA THR A 184 20.04 -10.26 -10.43
C THR A 184 19.09 -11.37 -10.88
N MET A 185 17.80 -11.07 -11.03
CA MET A 185 16.80 -12.04 -11.50
C MET A 185 16.68 -12.16 -13.02
N GLY A 186 17.35 -11.30 -13.80
CA GLY A 186 17.25 -11.29 -15.27
C GLY A 186 16.05 -10.53 -15.83
N LEU A 187 15.41 -9.66 -15.04
CA LEU A 187 14.37 -8.74 -15.51
C LEU A 187 14.98 -7.53 -16.23
N VAL A 188 16.17 -7.10 -15.81
CA VAL A 188 16.92 -5.97 -16.37
C VAL A 188 18.29 -6.45 -16.82
N ASP A 189 18.78 -5.95 -17.96
CA ASP A 189 20.06 -6.35 -18.55
C ASP A 189 21.23 -5.53 -17.98
N ARG A 190 21.04 -4.21 -17.80
CA ARG A 190 22.05 -3.30 -17.22
C ARG A 190 21.44 -2.37 -16.18
N VAL A 191 22.23 -2.08 -15.14
CA VAL A 191 21.92 -1.05 -14.14
C VAL A 191 23.06 -0.05 -14.15
N VAL A 192 22.74 1.23 -14.29
CA VAL A 192 23.69 2.33 -14.43
C VAL A 192 23.25 3.53 -13.60
N ASP A 193 24.13 4.50 -13.40
CA ASP A 193 23.75 5.77 -12.76
C ASP A 193 22.87 6.61 -13.71
N ALA A 194 22.12 7.57 -13.17
CA ALA A 194 21.10 8.31 -13.90
C ALA A 194 21.64 9.00 -15.17
N ASP A 195 22.81 9.63 -15.06
CA ASP A 195 23.43 10.40 -16.13
C ASP A 195 23.90 9.52 -17.30
N SER A 196 24.13 8.23 -17.07
CA SER A 196 24.61 7.27 -18.07
C SER A 196 23.50 6.42 -18.70
N LEU A 197 22.23 6.66 -18.38
CA LEU A 197 21.12 5.81 -18.82
C LEU A 197 21.04 5.67 -20.34
N TYR A 198 20.98 6.81 -21.04
CA TYR A 198 20.76 6.82 -22.49
C TYR A 198 22.02 6.42 -23.27
N GLU A 199 23.21 6.73 -22.76
CA GLU A 199 24.47 6.23 -23.31
C GLU A 199 24.53 4.70 -23.23
N ALA A 200 24.20 4.12 -22.08
CA ALA A 200 24.16 2.68 -21.90
C ALA A 200 23.08 1.99 -22.76
N ALA A 201 21.95 2.67 -23.01
CA ALA A 201 20.90 2.20 -23.91
C ALA A 201 21.37 2.19 -25.38
N ALA A 202 22.07 3.23 -25.84
CA ALA A 202 22.67 3.22 -27.18
C ALA A 202 23.77 2.15 -27.31
N ALA A 203 24.61 2.00 -26.29
CA ALA A 203 25.68 1.01 -26.27
C ALA A 203 25.15 -0.43 -26.38
N ILE A 204 24.09 -0.78 -25.63
CA ILE A 204 23.56 -2.15 -25.67
C ILE A 204 22.93 -2.50 -27.03
N LEU A 205 22.35 -1.51 -27.74
CA LEU A 205 21.84 -1.69 -29.10
C LEU A 205 22.96 -1.91 -30.14
N LYS A 206 24.14 -1.33 -29.91
CA LYS A 206 25.32 -1.55 -30.76
C LYS A 206 25.99 -2.90 -30.47
N GLU A 207 26.09 -3.26 -29.19
CA GLU A 207 26.75 -4.51 -28.75
C GLU A 207 25.91 -5.77 -29.03
N GLN A 208 24.57 -5.65 -28.95
CA GLN A 208 23.61 -6.74 -29.14
C GLN A 208 23.98 -8.04 -28.41
N PRO A 209 24.16 -8.01 -27.08
CA PRO A 209 24.50 -9.21 -26.32
C PRO A 209 23.39 -10.27 -26.44
N ARG A 210 23.72 -11.54 -26.22
CA ARG A 210 22.72 -12.61 -26.28
C ARG A 210 21.56 -12.32 -25.32
N LEU A 211 20.34 -12.36 -25.87
CA LEU A 211 19.11 -12.16 -25.11
C LEU A 211 19.03 -13.09 -23.89
N HIS A 212 18.60 -12.53 -22.76
CA HIS A 212 18.42 -13.29 -21.54
C HIS A 212 17.40 -14.42 -21.74
N ARG A 213 17.70 -15.59 -21.18
CA ARG A 213 16.80 -16.74 -21.16
C ARG A 213 16.84 -17.41 -19.79
N PRO A 214 15.71 -17.96 -19.32
CA PRO A 214 15.67 -18.62 -18.04
C PRO A 214 16.55 -19.88 -18.05
N ARG A 215 17.11 -20.19 -16.89
CA ARG A 215 17.95 -21.38 -16.67
C ARG A 215 17.21 -22.66 -17.10
N SER A 216 17.94 -23.68 -17.54
CA SER A 216 17.39 -24.94 -18.07
C SER A 216 16.38 -25.62 -17.14
N TYR A 217 16.67 -25.70 -15.84
CA TYR A 217 15.75 -26.33 -14.88
C TYR A 217 14.43 -25.56 -14.72
N LEU A 218 14.43 -24.22 -14.84
CA LEU A 218 13.21 -23.42 -14.80
C LEU A 218 12.34 -23.68 -16.04
N ARG A 219 12.95 -24.01 -17.19
CA ARG A 219 12.23 -24.43 -18.39
C ARG A 219 11.57 -25.80 -18.21
N LEU A 220 12.18 -26.72 -17.44
CA LEU A 220 11.58 -28.02 -17.11
C LEU A 220 10.30 -27.87 -16.28
N LEU A 221 10.24 -26.90 -15.37
CA LEU A 221 9.03 -26.62 -14.57
C LEU A 221 7.84 -26.15 -15.44
N ASN A 222 8.09 -25.70 -16.67
CA ASN A 222 7.07 -25.27 -17.60
C ASN A 222 6.60 -26.38 -18.56
N LEU A 223 7.06 -27.63 -18.39
CA LEU A 223 6.60 -28.78 -19.16
C LEU A 223 5.14 -29.12 -18.85
N ALA A 224 4.37 -29.50 -19.89
CA ALA A 224 2.94 -29.77 -19.77
C ALA A 224 2.57 -30.77 -18.67
N LEU A 225 3.39 -31.83 -18.49
CA LEU A 225 3.19 -32.86 -17.46
C LEU A 225 3.54 -32.39 -16.04
N VAL A 226 4.43 -31.39 -15.90
CA VAL A 226 4.94 -30.91 -14.60
C VAL A 226 4.07 -29.78 -14.04
N ARG A 227 3.51 -28.93 -14.92
CA ARG A 227 2.72 -27.75 -14.55
C ARG A 227 1.58 -28.03 -13.56
N PRO A 228 0.77 -29.11 -13.67
CA PRO A 228 -0.32 -29.36 -12.73
C PRO A 228 0.15 -29.55 -11.28
N TRP A 229 1.30 -30.19 -11.08
CA TRP A 229 1.87 -30.41 -9.74
C TRP A 229 2.41 -29.10 -9.15
N VAL A 230 3.15 -28.33 -9.96
CA VAL A 230 3.67 -27.01 -9.56
C VAL A 230 2.51 -26.05 -9.27
N ALA A 231 1.48 -26.02 -10.11
CA ALA A 231 0.29 -25.21 -9.93
C ALA A 231 -0.43 -25.57 -8.62
N ARG A 232 -0.54 -26.85 -8.25
CA ARG A 232 -1.09 -27.27 -6.95
C ARG A 232 -0.30 -26.68 -5.77
N SER A 233 1.02 -26.72 -5.84
CA SER A 233 1.90 -26.12 -4.81
C SER A 233 1.76 -24.59 -4.74
N ILE A 234 1.67 -23.90 -5.89
CA ILE A 234 1.44 -22.46 -5.95
C ILE A 234 0.07 -22.10 -5.38
N ARG A 235 -1.01 -22.77 -5.80
CA ARG A 235 -2.36 -22.55 -5.26
C ARG A 235 -2.41 -22.75 -3.74
N SER A 236 -1.73 -23.76 -3.20
CA SER A 236 -1.66 -23.98 -1.75
C SER A 236 -1.01 -22.79 -1.02
N ARG A 237 0.03 -22.19 -1.59
CA ARG A 237 0.68 -20.99 -1.04
C ARG A 237 -0.20 -19.74 -1.15
N VAL A 238 -0.87 -19.56 -2.29
CA VAL A 238 -1.78 -18.42 -2.51
C VAL A 238 -3.00 -18.49 -1.58
N ARG A 239 -3.59 -19.67 -1.37
CA ARG A 239 -4.72 -19.88 -0.44
C ARG A 239 -4.46 -19.46 1.00
N ARG A 240 -3.18 -19.36 1.42
CA ARG A 240 -2.82 -18.87 2.76
C ARG A 240 -2.91 -17.34 2.89
N ARG A 241 -3.00 -16.62 1.76
CA ARG A 241 -3.00 -15.15 1.72
C ARG A 241 -4.24 -14.57 1.04
N ALA A 242 -4.81 -15.27 0.08
CA ALA A 242 -5.92 -14.82 -0.74
C ALA A 242 -6.96 -15.94 -0.88
N ASP A 243 -8.16 -15.71 -0.37
CA ASP A 243 -9.29 -16.61 -0.60
C ASP A 243 -9.76 -16.50 -2.06
N PRO A 244 -9.96 -17.62 -2.79
CA PRO A 244 -10.42 -17.59 -4.17
C PRO A 244 -11.78 -16.93 -4.36
N LYS A 245 -12.64 -16.90 -3.33
CA LYS A 245 -13.94 -16.21 -3.40
C LYS A 245 -13.79 -14.70 -3.40
N HIS A 246 -12.81 -14.18 -2.65
CA HIS A 246 -12.60 -12.74 -2.49
C HIS A 246 -11.67 -12.19 -3.58
N TYR A 247 -10.67 -12.96 -3.97
CA TYR A 247 -9.61 -12.56 -4.90
C TYR A 247 -9.44 -13.63 -6.00
N PRO A 248 -10.24 -13.57 -7.09
CA PRO A 248 -10.17 -14.55 -8.17
C PRO A 248 -8.93 -14.40 -9.08
N ALA A 249 -8.41 -13.19 -9.26
CA ALA A 249 -7.30 -12.90 -10.18
C ALA A 249 -6.02 -13.76 -9.99
N PRO A 250 -5.50 -13.97 -8.76
CA PRO A 250 -4.37 -14.87 -8.52
C PRO A 250 -4.61 -16.29 -9.08
N TYR A 251 -5.84 -16.80 -8.97
CA TYR A 251 -6.19 -18.14 -9.41
C TYR A 251 -6.36 -18.22 -10.92
N ALA A 252 -7.00 -17.20 -11.53
CA ALA A 252 -7.09 -17.07 -12.97
C ALA A 252 -5.70 -17.07 -13.63
N MET A 253 -4.75 -16.32 -13.06
CA MET A 253 -3.35 -16.28 -13.53
C MET A 253 -2.66 -17.66 -13.45
N ILE A 254 -2.86 -18.40 -12.36
CA ILE A 254 -2.31 -19.77 -12.21
C ILE A 254 -2.94 -20.71 -13.23
N ASP A 255 -4.24 -20.59 -13.48
CA ASP A 255 -4.99 -21.42 -14.41
C ASP A 255 -4.56 -21.18 -15.86
N LEU A 256 -4.38 -19.93 -16.25
CA LEU A 256 -3.81 -19.53 -17.55
C LEU A 256 -2.42 -20.16 -17.75
N TRP A 257 -1.53 -20.00 -16.76
CA TRP A 257 -0.20 -20.59 -16.83
C TRP A 257 -0.25 -22.13 -16.88
N GLN A 258 -1.07 -22.77 -16.05
CA GLN A 258 -1.20 -24.22 -16.01
C GLN A 258 -1.70 -24.77 -17.35
N ARG A 259 -2.64 -24.09 -18.02
CA ARG A 259 -3.21 -24.51 -19.32
C ARG A 259 -2.25 -24.23 -20.47
N TYR A 260 -1.80 -22.99 -20.64
CA TYR A 260 -1.08 -22.54 -21.84
C TYR A 260 0.45 -22.47 -21.68
N GLY A 261 0.94 -22.29 -20.45
CA GLY A 261 2.38 -22.40 -20.15
C GLY A 261 3.16 -21.25 -20.75
N ALA A 262 2.50 -20.10 -20.91
CA ALA A 262 3.03 -18.93 -21.58
C ALA A 262 3.53 -19.23 -23.00
N ARG A 263 2.83 -20.07 -23.78
CA ARG A 263 3.23 -20.45 -25.16
C ARG A 263 2.09 -20.30 -26.16
N GLY A 264 2.47 -19.86 -27.36
CA GLY A 264 1.58 -19.74 -28.52
C GLY A 264 0.61 -18.55 -28.45
N PRO A 265 -0.10 -18.26 -29.56
CA PRO A 265 -1.09 -17.18 -29.64
C PRO A 265 -2.27 -17.38 -28.69
N GLY A 266 -2.69 -18.63 -28.47
CA GLY A 266 -3.81 -18.95 -27.58
C GLY A 266 -3.60 -18.51 -26.11
N ALA A 267 -2.34 -18.36 -25.67
CA ALA A 267 -2.05 -17.82 -24.34
C ALA A 267 -2.44 -16.35 -24.19
N TYR A 268 -2.19 -15.53 -25.22
CA TYR A 268 -2.55 -14.10 -25.22
C TYR A 268 -4.06 -13.89 -25.32
N VAL A 269 -4.73 -14.66 -26.19
CA VAL A 269 -6.20 -14.62 -26.30
C VAL A 269 -6.86 -15.01 -24.98
N ALA A 270 -6.36 -16.06 -24.31
CA ALA A 270 -6.88 -16.48 -23.01
C ALA A 270 -6.60 -15.45 -21.91
N GLU A 271 -5.44 -14.78 -21.94
CA GLU A 271 -5.12 -13.67 -21.04
C GLU A 271 -6.12 -12.52 -21.21
N ALA A 272 -6.40 -12.09 -22.45
CA ALA A 272 -7.32 -10.99 -22.73
C ALA A 272 -8.75 -11.29 -22.28
N ASN A 273 -9.26 -12.50 -22.54
CA ASN A 273 -10.59 -12.92 -22.10
C ASN A 273 -10.69 -12.96 -20.57
N SER A 274 -9.66 -13.47 -19.90
CA SER A 274 -9.60 -13.54 -18.42
C SER A 274 -9.59 -12.14 -17.80
N ILE A 275 -8.85 -11.19 -18.36
CA ILE A 275 -8.91 -9.78 -17.95
C ILE A 275 -10.32 -9.23 -18.11
N GLY A 276 -10.97 -9.52 -19.24
CA GLY A 276 -12.34 -9.09 -19.51
C GLY A 276 -13.33 -9.50 -18.42
N GLU A 277 -13.27 -10.76 -17.99
CA GLU A 277 -14.13 -11.30 -16.92
C GLU A 277 -13.79 -10.72 -15.54
N LEU A 278 -12.49 -10.57 -15.22
CA LEU A 278 -12.06 -10.09 -13.92
C LEU A 278 -12.41 -8.61 -13.70
N LEU A 279 -12.17 -7.77 -14.71
CA LEU A 279 -12.28 -6.32 -14.58
C LEU A 279 -13.72 -5.85 -14.34
N VAL A 280 -14.71 -6.57 -14.87
CA VAL A 280 -16.13 -6.26 -14.64
C VAL A 280 -16.67 -6.79 -13.31
N GLY A 281 -15.92 -7.67 -12.63
CA GLY A 281 -16.30 -8.23 -11.34
C GLY A 281 -16.23 -7.20 -10.20
N SER A 282 -17.05 -7.40 -9.17
CA SER A 282 -17.12 -6.49 -8.00
C SER A 282 -15.76 -6.33 -7.30
N THR A 283 -15.00 -7.42 -7.12
CA THR A 283 -13.66 -7.36 -6.54
C THR A 283 -12.76 -6.36 -7.26
N ALA A 284 -12.70 -6.38 -8.60
CA ALA A 284 -11.83 -5.47 -9.35
C ALA A 284 -12.33 -4.03 -9.24
N LYS A 285 -13.64 -3.80 -9.38
CA LYS A 285 -14.26 -2.48 -9.21
C LYS A 285 -13.94 -1.87 -7.83
N ASN A 286 -14.06 -2.67 -6.78
CA ASN A 286 -13.79 -2.25 -5.40
C ASN A 286 -12.31 -2.00 -5.16
N LEU A 287 -11.41 -2.83 -5.70
CA LEU A 287 -9.97 -2.60 -5.58
C LEU A 287 -9.48 -1.40 -6.40
N VAL A 288 -10.09 -1.14 -7.57
CA VAL A 288 -9.87 0.10 -8.34
C VAL A 288 -10.36 1.31 -7.56
N ARG A 289 -11.53 1.23 -6.90
CA ARG A 289 -11.98 2.27 -5.97
C ARG A 289 -10.95 2.49 -4.86
N VAL A 290 -10.47 1.44 -4.21
CA VAL A 290 -9.44 1.54 -3.14
C VAL A 290 -8.15 2.19 -3.66
N TYR A 291 -7.76 1.92 -4.90
CA TYR A 291 -6.64 2.63 -5.54
C TYR A 291 -6.90 4.15 -5.62
N PHE A 292 -8.08 4.58 -6.06
CA PHE A 292 -8.42 6.01 -6.11
C PHE A 292 -8.55 6.64 -4.72
N LEU A 293 -9.04 5.92 -3.72
CA LEU A 293 -9.04 6.37 -2.33
C LEU A 293 -7.62 6.64 -1.83
N ARG A 294 -6.67 5.76 -2.16
CA ARG A 294 -5.25 5.95 -1.85
C ARG A 294 -4.68 7.19 -2.51
N GLU A 295 -4.93 7.37 -3.80
CA GLU A 295 -4.44 8.55 -4.53
C GLU A 295 -5.09 9.84 -4.01
N ARG A 296 -6.38 9.79 -3.63
CA ARG A 296 -7.07 10.91 -2.98
C ARG A 296 -6.37 11.32 -1.69
N LEU A 297 -6.08 10.38 -0.78
CA LEU A 297 -5.33 10.66 0.46
C LEU A 297 -3.97 11.30 0.19
N ARG A 298 -3.22 10.80 -0.80
CA ARG A 298 -1.91 11.39 -1.19
C ARG A 298 -2.04 12.81 -1.73
N ASN A 299 -3.11 13.09 -2.46
CA ASN A 299 -3.34 14.38 -3.11
C ASN A 299 -3.97 15.42 -2.18
N LEU A 300 -4.40 15.05 -0.96
CA LEU A 300 -4.83 16.01 0.05
C LEU A 300 -3.66 16.86 0.58
N ALA A 301 -2.45 16.32 0.54
CA ALA A 301 -1.26 17.04 0.95
C ALA A 301 -0.88 18.11 -0.10
N PRO A 302 -0.65 19.36 0.30
CA PRO A 302 -0.12 20.37 -0.62
C PRO A 302 1.24 19.95 -1.20
N LYS A 303 1.52 20.44 -2.41
CA LYS A 303 2.81 20.21 -3.05
C LYS A 303 3.91 20.98 -2.29
N ARG A 304 4.80 20.22 -1.65
CA ARG A 304 6.07 20.59 -1.00
C ARG A 304 5.98 21.45 0.26
N ASP A 305 6.42 20.84 1.36
CA ASP A 305 7.52 21.36 2.17
C ASP A 305 8.59 20.26 2.20
N ASP A 306 9.80 20.56 1.75
CA ASP A 306 10.88 19.57 1.71
C ASP A 306 11.50 19.51 3.13
N VAL A 307 10.97 18.64 3.99
CA VAL A 307 11.57 18.34 5.29
C VAL A 307 12.89 17.60 5.07
N GLU A 308 13.96 18.03 5.71
CA GLU A 308 15.26 17.36 5.64
C GLU A 308 15.64 16.71 6.97
N ARG A 309 15.23 17.33 8.09
CA ARG A 309 15.67 16.98 9.44
C ARG A 309 14.50 16.71 10.37
N VAL A 310 14.50 15.52 10.97
CA VAL A 310 13.47 15.08 11.93
C VAL A 310 14.10 14.83 13.29
N HIS A 311 13.53 15.39 14.35
CA HIS A 311 13.86 15.04 15.73
C HIS A 311 12.77 14.13 16.30
N VAL A 312 13.14 12.98 16.86
CA VAL A 312 12.20 12.07 17.51
C VAL A 312 12.51 11.97 19.00
N ILE A 313 11.53 12.31 19.84
CA ILE A 313 11.65 12.30 21.30
C ILE A 313 10.96 11.05 21.85
N GLY A 314 11.76 10.15 22.43
CA GLY A 314 11.33 8.84 22.93
C GLY A 314 11.87 7.71 22.05
N ALA A 315 12.84 6.95 22.53
CA ALA A 315 13.48 5.84 21.83
C ALA A 315 12.83 4.48 22.11
N GLY A 316 11.55 4.49 22.50
CA GLY A 316 10.73 3.30 22.63
C GLY A 316 10.55 2.54 21.31
N VAL A 317 9.61 1.60 21.29
CA VAL A 317 9.31 0.82 20.06
C VAL A 317 8.84 1.75 18.95
N MET A 318 7.88 2.64 19.23
CA MET A 318 7.31 3.54 18.23
C MET A 318 8.31 4.59 17.75
N GLY A 319 8.91 5.37 18.64
CA GLY A 319 9.84 6.42 18.20
C GLY A 319 11.07 5.88 17.48
N GLY A 320 11.62 4.73 17.89
CA GLY A 320 12.70 4.06 17.15
C GLY A 320 12.28 3.59 15.74
N ASP A 321 11.04 3.10 15.59
CA ASP A 321 10.50 2.67 14.29
C ASP A 321 10.17 3.86 13.37
N ILE A 322 9.64 4.96 13.92
CA ILE A 322 9.40 6.23 13.20
C ILE A 322 10.74 6.79 12.72
N ALA A 323 11.74 6.89 13.60
CA ALA A 323 13.08 7.36 13.26
C ALA A 323 13.71 6.52 12.14
N SER A 324 13.68 5.18 12.30
CA SER A 324 14.20 4.26 11.30
C SER A 324 13.49 4.38 9.95
N TRP A 325 12.18 4.62 9.96
CA TRP A 325 11.42 4.80 8.72
C TRP A 325 11.79 6.10 8.01
N CYS A 326 11.89 7.21 8.72
CA CYS A 326 12.30 8.51 8.18
C CYS A 326 13.70 8.44 7.54
N VAL A 327 14.64 7.75 8.18
CA VAL A 327 16.01 7.52 7.64
C VAL A 327 16.00 6.74 6.32
N VAL A 328 15.16 5.70 6.21
CA VAL A 328 15.01 4.92 4.97
C VAL A 328 14.34 5.73 3.87
N ARG A 329 13.58 6.77 4.22
CA ARG A 329 13.01 7.75 3.28
C ARG A 329 13.99 8.88 2.92
N GLY A 330 15.22 8.83 3.43
CA GLY A 330 16.30 9.74 3.05
C GLY A 330 16.51 10.93 3.99
N LEU A 331 15.75 11.02 5.09
CA LEU A 331 15.83 12.13 6.03
C LEU A 331 16.99 11.95 7.02
N ALA A 332 17.57 13.06 7.48
CA ALA A 332 18.47 13.08 8.62
C ALA A 332 17.63 13.05 9.91
N VAL A 333 17.97 12.17 10.85
CA VAL A 333 17.16 11.95 12.05
C VAL A 333 18.03 11.98 13.31
N THR A 334 17.58 12.75 14.29
CA THR A 334 18.10 12.73 15.66
C THR A 334 17.10 11.99 16.56
N LEU A 335 17.61 11.09 17.40
CA LEU A 335 16.80 10.31 18.34
C LEU A 335 17.21 10.64 19.78
N GLN A 336 16.23 11.10 20.55
CA GLN A 336 16.40 11.49 21.95
C GLN A 336 15.66 10.52 22.88
N ASP A 337 16.28 10.22 24.03
CA ASP A 337 15.60 9.69 25.23
C ASP A 337 16.36 10.17 26.47
N ARG A 338 15.88 9.85 27.66
CA ARG A 338 16.45 10.32 28.94
C ARG A 338 17.85 9.79 29.24
N ALA A 339 18.27 8.68 28.63
CA ALA A 339 19.57 8.05 28.82
C ALA A 339 19.92 7.10 27.67
N MET A 340 21.21 6.83 27.46
CA MET A 340 21.70 5.92 26.40
C MET A 340 21.07 4.52 26.46
N GLU A 341 20.79 4.00 27.65
CA GLU A 341 20.22 2.65 27.84
C GLU A 341 18.85 2.47 27.15
N TYR A 342 18.10 3.55 26.97
CA TYR A 342 16.81 3.52 26.27
C TYR A 342 16.97 3.68 24.76
N VAL A 343 18.03 4.35 24.31
CA VAL A 343 18.33 4.63 22.90
C VAL A 343 19.03 3.45 22.22
N GLU A 344 19.99 2.80 22.90
CA GLU A 344 20.77 1.69 22.36
C GLU A 344 19.91 0.57 21.75
N PRO A 345 18.82 0.09 22.40
CA PRO A 345 17.96 -0.93 21.81
C PRO A 345 17.30 -0.47 20.51
N ALA A 346 16.94 0.82 20.39
CA ALA A 346 16.35 1.37 19.18
C ALA A 346 17.36 1.42 18.03
N ILE A 347 18.58 1.87 18.30
CA ILE A 347 19.68 1.90 17.31
C ILE A 347 19.99 0.49 16.80
N GLU A 348 20.06 -0.51 17.68
CA GLU A 348 20.33 -1.89 17.26
C GLU A 348 19.17 -2.50 16.44
N ARG A 349 17.92 -2.14 16.74
CA ARG A 349 16.77 -2.48 15.89
C ARG A 349 16.86 -1.79 14.53
N ALA A 350 17.23 -0.51 14.50
CA ALA A 350 17.40 0.28 13.28
C ALA A 350 18.46 -0.33 12.34
N LYS A 351 19.66 -0.67 12.86
CA LYS A 351 20.72 -1.34 12.08
C LYS A 351 20.23 -2.63 11.42
N LYS A 352 19.51 -3.48 12.17
CA LYS A 352 18.92 -4.72 11.64
C LYS A 352 17.85 -4.41 10.59
N PHE A 353 17.04 -3.38 10.80
CA PHE A 353 16.03 -2.93 9.86
C PHE A 353 16.65 -2.44 8.55
N PHE A 354 17.69 -1.60 8.61
CA PHE A 354 18.42 -1.07 7.45
C PHE A 354 19.04 -2.21 6.64
N LYS A 355 19.79 -3.13 7.27
CA LYS A 355 20.40 -4.29 6.59
C LYS A 355 19.37 -5.19 5.88
N ARG A 356 18.15 -5.30 6.44
CA ARG A 356 17.08 -6.10 5.85
C ARG A 356 16.38 -5.39 4.69
N ARG A 357 16.19 -4.08 4.81
CA ARG A 357 15.40 -3.26 3.89
C ARG A 357 16.22 -2.75 2.71
N LEU A 358 17.44 -2.28 2.99
CA LEU A 358 18.41 -1.76 2.04
C LEU A 358 19.39 -2.88 1.70
N ARG A 359 19.37 -3.32 0.43
CA ARG A 359 20.11 -4.50 -0.03
C ARG A 359 21.30 -4.18 -0.92
N ALA A 360 21.45 -2.94 -1.39
CA ALA A 360 22.60 -2.60 -2.21
C ALA A 360 23.85 -2.40 -1.32
N PRO A 361 25.06 -2.66 -1.83
CA PRO A 361 26.29 -2.50 -1.07
C PRO A 361 26.49 -1.04 -0.63
N GLY A 362 26.75 -0.81 0.66
CA GLY A 362 27.02 0.53 1.25
C GLY A 362 25.79 1.26 1.79
N ASP A 363 24.58 0.96 1.31
CA ASP A 363 23.37 1.72 1.65
C ASP A 363 23.01 1.69 3.13
N ALA A 364 23.17 0.52 3.76
CA ALA A 364 22.87 0.36 5.18
C ALA A 364 23.80 1.22 6.03
N ALA A 365 25.07 1.34 5.67
CA ALA A 365 26.03 2.20 6.37
C ALA A 365 25.66 3.69 6.21
N ALA A 366 25.32 4.12 4.99
CA ALA A 366 24.85 5.49 4.75
C ALA A 366 23.54 5.82 5.49
N ALA A 367 22.66 4.83 5.68
CA ALA A 367 21.47 4.99 6.50
C ALA A 367 21.81 5.08 8.00
N GLU A 368 22.77 4.27 8.47
CA GLU A 368 23.26 4.34 9.86
C GLU A 368 23.86 5.72 10.18
N GLU A 369 24.60 6.34 9.24
CA GLU A 369 25.16 7.69 9.40
C GLU A 369 24.10 8.80 9.51
N ARG A 370 22.91 8.62 8.91
CA ARG A 370 21.79 9.57 9.00
C ARG A 370 21.02 9.47 10.32
N LEU A 371 21.22 8.43 11.13
CA LEU A 371 20.57 8.26 12.42
C LEU A 371 21.54 8.60 13.55
N THR A 372 21.35 9.75 14.17
CA THR A 372 22.22 10.24 15.24
C THR A 372 21.49 10.24 16.58
N VAL A 373 22.23 10.02 17.67
CA VAL A 373 21.68 10.08 19.03
C VAL A 373 21.91 11.49 19.58
N ASP A 374 20.88 12.09 20.16
CA ASP A 374 20.93 13.43 20.75
C ASP A 374 20.22 13.44 22.11
N LEU A 375 20.92 13.01 23.17
CA LEU A 375 20.34 12.93 24.52
C LEU A 375 19.97 14.30 25.09
N ASP A 376 20.82 15.29 24.85
CA ASP A 376 20.73 16.63 25.43
C ASP A 376 19.91 17.61 24.56
N ALA A 377 19.26 17.13 23.49
CA ALA A 377 18.51 17.93 22.53
C ALA A 377 19.32 19.09 21.91
N THR A 378 20.62 18.89 21.71
CA THR A 378 21.52 19.93 21.18
C THR A 378 21.23 20.33 19.74
N GLN A 379 20.59 19.45 18.96
CA GLN A 379 20.30 19.64 17.54
C GLN A 379 18.82 19.95 17.27
N ILE A 380 17.99 20.06 18.31
CA ILE A 380 16.53 20.20 18.17
C ILE A 380 16.14 21.50 17.44
N GLY A 381 16.91 22.58 17.65
CA GLY A 381 16.64 23.90 17.07
C GLY A 381 16.76 23.98 15.56
N GLU A 382 17.53 23.09 14.93
CA GLU A 382 17.74 23.05 13.47
C GLU A 382 16.84 22.04 12.75
N THR A 383 15.78 21.55 13.41
CA THR A 383 14.89 20.53 12.85
C THR A 383 13.62 21.12 12.25
N ASP A 384 13.13 20.47 11.19
CA ASP A 384 11.91 20.88 10.50
C ASP A 384 10.67 20.24 11.14
N VAL A 385 10.83 19.07 11.75
CA VAL A 385 9.77 18.30 12.39
C VAL A 385 10.27 17.68 13.69
N VAL A 386 9.54 17.93 14.78
CA VAL A 386 9.70 17.23 16.06
C VAL A 386 8.52 16.28 16.26
N ILE A 387 8.81 15.01 16.53
CA ILE A 387 7.80 13.98 16.81
C ILE A 387 7.99 13.44 18.22
N GLU A 388 7.01 13.70 19.08
CA GLU A 388 6.91 13.15 20.42
C GLU A 388 6.33 11.72 20.39
N ALA A 389 7.05 10.77 21.00
CA ALA A 389 6.67 9.37 21.16
C ALA A 389 7.08 8.82 22.54
N ILE A 390 6.89 9.63 23.58
CA ILE A 390 7.08 9.29 24.99
C ILE A 390 5.86 8.55 25.57
N VAL A 391 5.89 8.27 26.87
CA VAL A 391 4.82 7.56 27.57
C VAL A 391 3.46 8.25 27.41
N GLU A 392 2.39 7.44 27.34
CA GLU A 392 1.01 7.92 27.14
C GLU A 392 0.41 8.48 28.44
N GLN A 393 0.99 9.59 28.91
CA GLN A 393 0.55 10.33 30.09
C GLN A 393 0.53 11.83 29.78
N LEU A 394 -0.51 12.53 30.27
CA LEU A 394 -0.74 13.94 29.95
C LEU A 394 0.37 14.84 30.50
N GLU A 395 0.67 14.76 31.80
CA GLU A 395 1.64 15.66 32.45
C GLU A 395 3.05 15.59 31.84
N PRO A 396 3.63 14.41 31.54
CA PRO A 396 4.91 14.34 30.83
C PRO A 396 4.88 14.98 29.44
N LYS A 397 3.81 14.76 28.67
CA LYS A 397 3.68 15.34 27.31
C LYS A 397 3.55 16.86 27.38
N GLN A 398 2.71 17.38 28.28
CA GLN A 398 2.56 18.82 28.51
C GLN A 398 3.89 19.47 28.93
N SER A 399 4.61 18.83 29.86
CA SER A 399 5.91 19.33 30.33
C SER A 399 6.95 19.36 29.20
N LEU A 400 6.94 18.36 28.33
CA LEU A 400 7.82 18.29 27.17
C LEU A 400 7.52 19.41 26.16
N PHE A 401 6.28 19.55 25.72
CA PHE A 401 5.93 20.55 24.70
C PHE A 401 6.13 21.97 25.19
N ARG A 402 5.90 22.26 26.47
CA ARG A 402 6.22 23.57 27.08
C ARG A 402 7.70 23.93 26.95
N LYS A 403 8.59 22.94 27.06
CA LYS A 403 10.04 23.14 26.91
C LYS A 403 10.44 23.27 25.44
N VAL A 404 10.06 22.26 24.65
CA VAL A 404 10.46 22.11 23.24
C VAL A 404 10.02 23.30 22.39
N GLU A 405 8.84 23.87 22.64
CA GLU A 405 8.30 25.00 21.88
C GLU A 405 9.25 26.19 21.80
N SER A 406 10.02 26.44 22.87
CA SER A 406 11.00 27.53 22.95
C SER A 406 12.38 27.20 22.37
N GLU A 407 12.67 25.93 22.14
CA GLU A 407 13.97 25.43 21.67
C GLU A 407 13.98 25.20 20.15
N VAL A 408 12.81 25.08 19.53
CA VAL A 408 12.66 24.86 18.08
C VAL A 408 12.43 26.15 17.31
N SER A 409 12.75 26.14 16.01
CA SER A 409 12.35 27.22 15.11
C SER A 409 10.82 27.41 15.08
N GLU A 410 10.35 28.63 14.82
CA GLU A 410 8.91 28.92 14.65
C GLU A 410 8.29 28.10 13.51
N HIS A 411 9.10 27.76 12.51
CA HIS A 411 8.71 26.96 11.36
C HIS A 411 8.76 25.45 11.62
N ALA A 412 9.27 24.96 12.74
CA ALA A 412 9.26 23.52 13.01
C ALA A 412 7.82 23.02 13.24
N ILE A 413 7.49 21.86 12.66
CA ILE A 413 6.24 21.14 12.96
C ILE A 413 6.39 20.47 14.32
N LEU A 414 5.52 20.78 15.27
CA LEU A 414 5.44 20.12 16.56
C LEU A 414 4.34 19.06 16.53
N ALA A 415 4.73 17.78 16.55
CA ALA A 415 3.81 16.66 16.42
C ALA A 415 3.85 15.70 17.61
N THR A 416 2.69 15.17 17.99
CA THR A 416 2.56 14.08 18.97
C THR A 416 2.07 12.80 18.32
N ASN A 417 2.68 11.66 18.65
CA ASN A 417 2.22 10.31 18.30
C ASN A 417 1.30 9.72 19.39
N THR A 418 0.56 10.55 20.12
CA THR A 418 -0.47 10.07 21.06
C THR A 418 -1.52 9.21 20.33
N SER A 419 -2.10 8.24 21.04
CA SER A 419 -3.11 7.32 20.52
C SER A 419 -4.48 7.50 21.16
N SER A 420 -4.57 8.19 22.31
CA SER A 420 -5.83 8.36 23.04
C SER A 420 -6.04 9.73 23.71
N ILE A 421 -4.99 10.52 23.93
CA ILE A 421 -5.11 11.84 24.56
C ILE A 421 -5.50 12.87 23.49
N ARG A 422 -6.43 13.77 23.84
CA ARG A 422 -6.87 14.80 22.89
C ARG A 422 -5.77 15.84 22.69
N ILE A 423 -5.66 16.36 21.46
CA ILE A 423 -4.61 17.31 21.08
C ILE A 423 -4.74 18.60 21.90
N GLU A 424 -5.95 19.09 22.14
CA GLU A 424 -6.19 20.29 22.95
C GLU A 424 -5.77 20.13 24.41
N GLU A 425 -5.79 18.91 24.97
CA GLU A 425 -5.34 18.67 26.35
C GLU A 425 -3.82 18.78 26.45
N ILE A 426 -3.09 18.30 25.45
CA ILE A 426 -1.63 18.43 25.37
C ILE A 426 -1.23 19.88 25.07
N ALA A 427 -1.91 20.51 24.11
CA ALA A 427 -1.63 21.86 23.65
C ALA A 427 -1.88 22.92 24.74
N ALA A 428 -2.74 22.67 25.72
CA ALA A 428 -3.05 23.60 26.81
C ALA A 428 -1.83 24.04 27.66
N ALA A 429 -0.71 23.32 27.59
CA ALA A 429 0.53 23.68 28.28
C ALA A 429 1.50 24.52 27.43
N MET A 430 1.19 24.73 26.15
CA MET A 430 1.99 25.49 25.18
C MET A 430 1.60 26.98 25.20
N VAL A 431 2.50 27.83 24.73
CA VAL A 431 2.28 29.26 24.53
C VAL A 431 1.43 29.52 23.29
N ASP A 432 1.69 28.80 22.20
CA ASP A 432 0.89 28.80 20.97
C ASP A 432 0.33 27.39 20.71
N PRO A 433 -0.86 27.07 21.27
CA PRO A 433 -1.53 25.78 21.05
C PRO A 433 -1.76 25.44 19.57
N GLY A 434 -1.84 26.46 18.70
CA GLY A 434 -2.08 26.27 17.27
C GLY A 434 -0.92 25.62 16.51
N ARG A 435 0.26 25.51 17.13
CA ARG A 435 1.44 24.83 16.57
C ARG A 435 1.40 23.32 16.70
N LEU A 436 0.58 22.76 17.60
CA LEU A 436 0.54 21.33 17.84
C LEU A 436 -0.38 20.61 16.85
N VAL A 437 0.11 19.51 16.29
CA VAL A 437 -0.65 18.58 15.45
C VAL A 437 -0.46 17.14 15.94
N GLY A 438 -1.47 16.29 15.78
CA GLY A 438 -1.28 14.85 15.99
C GLY A 438 -0.74 14.18 14.72
N LEU A 439 0.28 13.34 14.87
CA LEU A 439 0.74 12.40 13.84
C LEU A 439 0.69 10.99 14.43
N HIS A 440 -0.49 10.37 14.37
CA HIS A 440 -0.68 9.04 14.93
C HIS A 440 -0.26 7.97 13.91
N PHE A 441 0.92 7.39 14.16
CA PHE A 441 1.46 6.26 13.42
C PHE A 441 0.94 4.94 14.01
N PHE A 442 0.82 3.93 13.15
CA PHE A 442 0.41 2.59 13.57
C PHE A 442 1.59 1.61 13.58
N ASN A 443 1.60 0.69 14.55
CA ASN A 443 2.63 -0.34 14.68
C ASN A 443 2.30 -1.59 13.84
N PRO A 444 3.21 -2.11 12.99
CA PRO A 444 4.56 -1.60 12.69
C PRO A 444 4.56 -0.46 11.66
N VAL A 445 5.34 0.59 11.96
CA VAL A 445 5.43 1.79 11.12
C VAL A 445 5.86 1.45 9.70
N SER A 446 6.71 0.45 9.50
CA SER A 446 7.17 0.05 8.16
C SER A 446 6.14 -0.67 7.28
N HIS A 447 5.01 -1.12 7.85
CA HIS A 447 4.01 -1.92 7.14
C HIS A 447 2.68 -1.19 6.96
N LEU A 448 2.25 -0.44 7.96
CA LEU A 448 0.97 0.26 7.92
C LEU A 448 1.13 1.60 7.19
N PRO A 449 0.37 1.83 6.10
CA PRO A 449 0.57 2.99 5.24
C PRO A 449 -0.08 4.27 5.79
N LEU A 450 -1.11 4.16 6.62
CA LEU A 450 -1.86 5.29 7.16
C LEU A 450 -1.09 6.01 8.27
N VAL A 451 -1.24 7.34 8.33
CA VAL A 451 -0.99 8.18 9.50
C VAL A 451 -2.21 9.07 9.66
N GLU A 452 -2.85 9.03 10.83
CA GLU A 452 -3.91 9.99 11.14
C GLU A 452 -3.25 11.33 11.48
N VAL A 453 -3.63 12.38 10.76
CA VAL A 453 -3.16 13.75 10.97
C VAL A 453 -4.26 14.49 11.72
N ILE A 454 -4.09 14.60 13.03
CA ILE A 454 -5.15 15.04 13.94
C ILE A 454 -5.07 16.54 14.15
N ARG A 455 -6.16 17.25 13.83
CA ARG A 455 -6.31 18.67 14.19
C ARG A 455 -6.99 18.81 15.54
N GLY A 456 -6.34 19.51 16.46
CA GLY A 456 -6.96 20.03 17.67
C GLY A 456 -7.87 21.22 17.37
N ALA A 457 -8.58 21.69 18.40
CA ALA A 457 -9.49 22.83 18.27
C ALA A 457 -8.80 24.12 17.78
N GLU A 458 -7.55 24.33 18.21
CA GLU A 458 -6.76 25.53 17.89
C GLU A 458 -5.69 25.29 16.82
N THR A 459 -5.48 24.04 16.36
CA THR A 459 -4.43 23.71 15.39
C THR A 459 -4.58 24.53 14.11
N ASN A 460 -3.51 25.24 13.76
CA ASN A 460 -3.43 26.07 12.57
C ASN A 460 -3.50 25.22 11.30
N GLU A 461 -4.31 25.64 10.32
CA GLU A 461 -4.45 24.96 9.02
C GLU A 461 -3.11 24.81 8.29
N ALA A 462 -2.25 25.83 8.37
CA ALA A 462 -0.91 25.77 7.79
C ALA A 462 -0.08 24.62 8.39
N VAL A 463 -0.15 24.40 9.71
CA VAL A 463 0.58 23.31 10.39
C VAL A 463 0.02 21.96 9.94
N LEU A 464 -1.31 21.82 9.87
CA LEU A 464 -1.98 20.61 9.40
C LEU A 464 -1.51 20.23 7.99
N HIS A 465 -1.55 21.19 7.06
CA HIS A 465 -1.12 21.02 5.69
C HIS A 465 0.34 20.58 5.56
N ARG A 466 1.25 21.22 6.29
CA ARG A 466 2.67 20.86 6.29
C ARG A 466 2.91 19.48 6.87
N ALA A 467 2.18 19.10 7.92
CA ALA A 467 2.23 17.77 8.50
C ALA A 467 1.77 16.70 7.49
N MET A 468 0.71 16.98 6.71
CA MET A 468 0.26 16.09 5.62
C MET A 468 1.30 15.97 4.49
N SER A 469 1.99 17.05 4.13
CA SER A 469 3.09 17.04 3.17
C SER A 469 4.26 16.19 3.67
N PHE A 470 4.65 16.34 4.94
CA PHE A 470 5.66 15.49 5.58
C PHE A 470 5.27 14.00 5.56
N VAL A 471 4.04 13.67 5.96
CA VAL A 471 3.51 12.29 5.93
C VAL A 471 3.60 11.70 4.51
N THR A 472 3.23 12.49 3.49
CA THR A 472 3.32 12.07 2.09
C THR A 472 4.77 11.88 1.63
N GLN A 473 5.69 12.77 2.03
CA GLN A 473 7.13 12.69 1.72
C GLN A 473 7.75 11.38 2.25
N ILE A 474 7.41 10.99 3.48
CA ILE A 474 7.84 9.70 4.05
C ILE A 474 7.07 8.49 3.49
N GLY A 475 6.28 8.67 2.42
CA GLY A 475 5.61 7.58 1.71
C GLY A 475 4.43 6.98 2.49
N LYS A 476 3.82 7.77 3.38
CA LYS A 476 2.61 7.42 4.14
C LYS A 476 1.39 8.13 3.55
N LEU A 477 0.21 7.71 3.99
CA LEU A 477 -1.08 8.26 3.58
C LEU A 477 -1.62 9.13 4.71
N PRO A 478 -1.70 10.45 4.54
CA PRO A 478 -2.28 11.33 5.55
C PRO A 478 -3.80 11.24 5.53
N LEU A 479 -4.41 10.89 6.66
CA LEU A 479 -5.85 11.03 6.88
C LEU A 479 -6.10 12.21 7.82
N PRO A 480 -6.63 13.34 7.34
CA PRO A 480 -7.02 14.43 8.24
C PRO A 480 -8.22 14.00 9.07
N CYS A 481 -8.14 14.20 10.38
CA CYS A 481 -9.26 13.96 11.29
C CYS A 481 -9.24 14.94 12.47
N ARG A 482 -10.39 15.06 13.16
CA ARG A 482 -10.52 15.89 14.35
C ARG A 482 -10.04 15.16 15.60
N SER A 483 -9.56 15.93 16.56
CA SER A 483 -9.20 15.47 17.90
C SER A 483 -10.45 14.99 18.64
N GLU A 484 -10.66 13.68 18.59
CA GLU A 484 -11.68 12.97 19.32
C GLU A 484 -11.06 11.73 19.97
N PRO A 485 -11.60 11.24 21.10
CA PRO A 485 -11.02 10.08 21.76
C PRO A 485 -10.93 8.83 20.87
N GLY A 486 -9.71 8.32 20.70
CA GLY A 486 -9.43 7.18 19.82
C GLY A 486 -9.46 7.51 18.32
N PHE A 487 -9.56 8.79 17.97
CA PHE A 487 -9.55 9.32 16.60
C PHE A 487 -10.53 8.57 15.69
N VAL A 488 -10.06 8.05 14.55
CA VAL A 488 -10.91 7.30 13.60
C VAL A 488 -10.70 5.81 13.81
N VAL A 489 -9.46 5.35 13.67
CA VAL A 489 -9.15 3.91 13.57
C VAL A 489 -9.40 3.19 14.89
N ASN A 490 -8.88 3.69 16.01
CA ASN A 490 -9.04 3.00 17.30
C ASN A 490 -10.49 3.06 17.78
N ARG A 491 -11.17 4.18 17.56
CA ARG A 491 -12.59 4.37 17.85
C ARG A 491 -13.46 3.33 17.13
N ILE A 492 -13.27 3.16 15.82
CA ILE A 492 -14.04 2.22 15.00
C ILE A 492 -13.73 0.76 15.35
N LEU A 493 -12.48 0.44 15.70
CA LEU A 493 -12.09 -0.91 16.08
C LEU A 493 -12.57 -1.33 17.47
N ALA A 494 -12.81 -0.40 18.39
CA ALA A 494 -13.17 -0.75 19.76
C ALA A 494 -14.50 -1.55 19.83
N PRO A 495 -15.63 -1.15 19.21
CA PRO A 495 -16.85 -1.95 19.20
C PRO A 495 -16.68 -3.33 18.56
N TYR A 496 -15.89 -3.43 17.49
CA TYR A 496 -15.57 -4.70 16.84
C TYR A 496 -14.84 -5.68 17.78
N MET A 497 -13.85 -5.18 18.53
CA MET A 497 -13.12 -5.99 19.50
C MET A 497 -14.00 -6.33 20.71
N LEU A 498 -14.74 -5.37 21.25
CA LEU A 498 -15.64 -5.60 22.37
C LEU A 498 -16.70 -6.65 22.07
N GLU A 499 -17.28 -6.60 20.87
CA GLU A 499 -18.31 -7.54 20.47
C GLU A 499 -17.77 -8.96 20.31
N ALA A 500 -16.52 -9.10 19.85
CA ALA A 500 -15.82 -10.38 19.87
C ALA A 500 -15.65 -10.93 21.28
N LEU A 501 -15.30 -10.08 22.25
CA LEU A 501 -15.13 -10.50 23.64
C LEU A 501 -16.48 -10.86 24.30
N ARG A 502 -17.57 -10.15 23.97
CA ARG A 502 -18.93 -10.53 24.40
C ARG A 502 -19.36 -11.87 23.81
N ALA A 503 -19.13 -12.08 22.52
CA ALA A 503 -19.40 -13.39 21.90
C ALA A 503 -18.60 -14.51 22.59
N HIS A 504 -17.39 -14.24 23.06
CA HIS A 504 -16.63 -15.22 23.83
C HIS A 504 -17.28 -15.53 25.19
N GLU A 505 -17.74 -14.52 25.94
CA GLU A 505 -18.49 -14.70 27.19
C GLU A 505 -19.80 -15.50 27.00
N GLU A 506 -20.40 -15.40 25.81
CA GLU A 506 -21.58 -16.19 25.41
C GLU A 506 -21.26 -17.63 24.94
N GLY A 507 -19.99 -18.03 24.98
CA GLY A 507 -19.56 -19.42 24.76
C GLY A 507 -18.93 -19.71 23.39
N PHE A 508 -18.76 -18.71 22.52
CA PHE A 508 -18.01 -18.91 21.29
C PHE A 508 -16.51 -19.08 21.57
N SER A 509 -15.86 -20.03 20.89
CA SER A 509 -14.40 -20.15 20.97
C SER A 509 -13.70 -18.96 20.32
N LEU A 510 -12.53 -18.57 20.84
CA LEU A 510 -11.74 -17.45 20.31
C LEU A 510 -11.41 -17.64 18.83
N GLU A 511 -11.04 -18.87 18.44
CA GLU A 511 -10.72 -19.25 17.07
C GLU A 511 -11.93 -19.18 16.15
N THR A 512 -13.12 -19.56 16.61
CA THR A 512 -14.36 -19.42 15.82
C THR A 512 -14.64 -17.95 15.52
N ILE A 513 -14.49 -17.06 16.52
CA ILE A 513 -14.69 -15.62 16.38
C ILE A 513 -13.66 -15.02 15.41
N ASP A 514 -12.38 -15.29 15.62
CA ASP A 514 -11.30 -14.85 14.74
C ASP A 514 -11.52 -15.33 13.30
N LYS A 515 -11.94 -16.59 13.15
CA LYS A 515 -12.18 -17.16 11.83
C LYS A 515 -13.41 -16.56 11.15
N ALA A 516 -14.44 -16.13 11.89
CA ALA A 516 -15.61 -15.45 11.33
C ALA A 516 -15.21 -14.15 10.60
N ALA A 517 -14.38 -13.33 11.25
CA ALA A 517 -13.86 -12.09 10.68
C ALA A 517 -12.85 -12.34 9.54
N GLN A 518 -11.97 -13.33 9.67
CA GLN A 518 -11.07 -13.70 8.57
C GLN A 518 -11.82 -14.23 7.35
N ASN A 519 -12.92 -14.96 7.54
CA ASN A 519 -13.80 -15.40 6.46
C ASN A 519 -14.57 -14.24 5.82
N PHE A 520 -14.79 -13.13 6.53
CA PHE A 520 -15.28 -11.90 5.92
C PHE A 520 -14.19 -11.24 5.06
N GLY A 521 -12.93 -11.36 5.46
CA GLY A 521 -11.79 -10.79 4.75
C GLY A 521 -10.85 -9.96 5.60
N MET A 522 -11.10 -9.86 6.90
CA MET A 522 -10.21 -9.13 7.82
C MET A 522 -8.84 -9.84 7.90
N PRO A 523 -7.72 -9.09 7.91
CA PRO A 523 -6.38 -9.68 7.94
C PRO A 523 -6.07 -10.38 9.26
N THR A 524 -6.59 -9.84 10.36
CA THR A 524 -6.44 -10.36 11.72
C THR A 524 -7.84 -10.45 12.36
N GLY A 525 -8.10 -11.53 13.08
CA GLY A 525 -9.36 -11.67 13.82
C GLY A 525 -9.42 -10.70 15.01
N PRO A 526 -10.62 -10.33 15.49
CA PRO A 526 -10.79 -9.29 16.50
C PRO A 526 -10.15 -9.64 17.84
N VAL A 527 -10.10 -10.91 18.23
CA VAL A 527 -9.51 -11.32 19.51
C VAL A 527 -7.99 -11.18 19.44
N GLU A 528 -7.37 -11.71 18.38
CA GLU A 528 -5.94 -11.52 18.16
C GLU A 528 -5.59 -10.02 18.02
N LEU A 529 -6.45 -9.25 17.37
CA LEU A 529 -6.26 -7.80 17.21
C LEU A 529 -6.28 -7.10 18.57
N ALA A 530 -7.24 -7.40 19.45
CA ALA A 530 -7.32 -6.85 20.80
C ALA A 530 -6.05 -7.14 21.61
N ASP A 531 -5.54 -8.36 21.54
CA ASP A 531 -4.27 -8.72 22.19
C ASP A 531 -3.06 -7.97 21.60
N ARG A 532 -3.06 -7.68 20.30
CA ARG A 532 -1.95 -6.97 19.64
C ARG A 532 -1.97 -5.47 19.91
N VAL A 533 -3.15 -4.85 19.89
CA VAL A 533 -3.35 -3.45 20.25
C VAL A 533 -3.01 -3.26 21.73
N GLY A 534 -3.51 -4.15 22.58
CA GLY A 534 -3.37 -4.08 24.03
C GLY A 534 -4.74 -4.00 24.69
N LEU A 535 -4.95 -4.87 25.69
CA LEU A 535 -6.24 -4.95 26.38
C LEU A 535 -6.54 -3.73 27.26
N ASP A 536 -5.49 -3.07 27.77
CA ASP A 536 -5.59 -1.80 28.49
C ASP A 536 -6.04 -0.65 27.59
N ILE A 537 -5.49 -0.54 26.38
CA ILE A 537 -5.92 0.47 25.40
C ILE A 537 -7.36 0.20 24.97
N THR A 538 -7.68 -1.07 24.71
CA THR A 538 -9.06 -1.48 24.36
C THR A 538 -10.04 -1.06 25.47
N LEU A 539 -9.70 -1.32 26.74
CA LEU A 539 -10.51 -0.92 27.88
C LEU A 539 -10.63 0.60 28.00
N GLN A 540 -9.52 1.34 27.88
CA GLN A 540 -9.50 2.80 27.96
C GLN A 540 -10.43 3.43 26.91
N VAL A 541 -10.29 3.04 25.64
CA VAL A 541 -11.16 3.56 24.56
C VAL A 541 -12.62 3.19 24.82
N THR A 542 -12.88 1.99 25.32
CA THR A 542 -14.25 1.53 25.66
C THR A 542 -14.90 2.42 26.73
N GLU A 543 -14.15 2.75 27.78
CA GLU A 543 -14.62 3.61 28.86
C GLU A 543 -14.88 5.03 28.37
N ILE A 544 -14.04 5.56 27.48
CA ILE A 544 -14.24 6.88 26.89
C ILE A 544 -15.48 6.91 25.97
N LEU A 545 -15.72 5.84 25.20
CA LEU A 545 -16.92 5.69 24.37
C LEU A 545 -18.20 5.46 25.20
N GLY A 546 -18.12 5.45 26.54
CA GLY A 546 -19.27 5.26 27.42
C GLY A 546 -19.92 3.87 27.30
N THR A 547 -19.18 2.89 26.77
CA THR A 547 -19.70 1.54 26.53
C THR A 547 -19.31 0.59 27.67
N SER A 548 -20.18 -0.37 28.01
CA SER A 548 -19.84 -1.38 29.01
C SER A 548 -18.79 -2.36 28.47
N ALA A 549 -17.61 -2.32 29.08
CA ALA A 549 -16.56 -3.31 28.84
C ALA A 549 -16.93 -4.68 29.43
N PRO A 550 -16.71 -5.79 28.69
CA PRO A 550 -16.84 -7.16 29.20
C PRO A 550 -16.09 -7.40 30.51
N GLU A 551 -16.66 -8.20 31.41
CA GLU A 551 -16.04 -8.47 32.71
C GLU A 551 -14.69 -9.17 32.56
N LEU A 552 -14.60 -10.09 31.59
CA LEU A 552 -13.37 -10.82 31.31
C LEU A 552 -12.23 -9.89 30.83
N LEU A 553 -12.55 -8.82 30.09
CA LEU A 553 -11.58 -7.80 29.69
C LEU A 553 -11.02 -7.08 30.93
N ARG A 554 -11.91 -6.59 31.81
CA ARG A 554 -11.51 -5.91 33.05
C ARG A 554 -10.66 -6.83 33.94
N ALA A 555 -11.06 -8.09 34.07
CA ALA A 555 -10.32 -9.09 34.85
C ALA A 555 -8.89 -9.31 34.32
N LYS A 556 -8.72 -9.41 32.99
CA LYS A 556 -7.40 -9.58 32.37
C LYS A 556 -6.49 -8.36 32.53
N VAL A 557 -7.03 -7.16 32.33
CA VAL A 557 -6.28 -5.91 32.54
C VAL A 557 -5.83 -5.81 33.99
N LYS A 558 -6.71 -6.08 34.96
CA LYS A 558 -6.38 -6.11 36.39
C LYS A 558 -5.31 -7.16 36.74
N ALA A 559 -5.29 -8.28 36.02
CA ALA A 559 -4.27 -9.33 36.18
C ALA A 559 -2.95 -9.03 35.44
N GLY A 560 -2.81 -7.89 34.76
CA GLY A 560 -1.62 -7.55 33.97
C GLY A 560 -1.46 -8.36 32.69
N GLU A 561 -2.51 -9.06 32.23
CA GLU A 561 -2.52 -9.84 31.00
C GLU A 561 -2.85 -8.96 29.80
N LEU A 562 -1.97 -8.03 29.45
CA LEU A 562 -2.23 -6.97 28.47
C LEU A 562 -2.08 -7.39 26.99
N GLY A 563 -1.96 -8.68 26.68
CA GLY A 563 -1.86 -9.20 25.32
C GLY A 563 -0.42 -9.47 24.87
N ALA A 564 -0.11 -9.17 23.61
CA ALA A 564 1.17 -9.50 22.97
C ALA A 564 2.37 -8.85 23.67
N LYS A 565 2.21 -7.63 24.19
CA LYS A 565 3.27 -6.88 24.87
C LYS A 565 3.72 -7.49 26.20
N THR A 566 2.82 -8.20 26.90
CA THR A 566 3.13 -8.95 28.12
C THR A 566 3.27 -10.46 27.85
N GLY A 567 3.18 -10.88 26.59
CA GLY A 567 3.24 -12.28 26.16
C GLY A 567 1.96 -13.09 26.42
N ARG A 568 0.92 -12.50 27.01
CA ARG A 568 -0.34 -13.17 27.35
C ARG A 568 -1.50 -12.18 27.47
N GLY A 569 -2.61 -12.50 26.81
CA GLY A 569 -3.92 -11.87 26.96
C GLY A 569 -5.02 -12.93 26.82
N PHE A 570 -5.87 -12.83 25.80
CA PHE A 570 -6.78 -13.92 25.43
C PHE A 570 -6.04 -15.10 24.83
N TYR A 571 -5.05 -14.83 23.98
CA TYR A 571 -4.08 -15.82 23.53
C TYR A 571 -2.78 -15.76 24.33
N LYS A 572 -2.06 -16.89 24.33
CA LYS A 572 -0.64 -16.94 24.73
C LYS A 572 0.24 -16.66 23.53
N PHE A 573 1.25 -15.81 23.69
CA PHE A 573 2.17 -15.46 22.61
C PHE A 573 3.52 -16.15 22.80
N LYS A 574 3.99 -16.83 21.75
CA LYS A 574 5.35 -17.38 21.67
C LYS A 574 6.04 -16.80 20.44
N ASN A 575 7.17 -16.14 20.62
CA ASN A 575 7.89 -15.43 19.54
C ASN A 575 6.96 -14.44 18.79
N ASN A 576 6.15 -13.68 19.53
CA ASN A 576 5.16 -12.73 19.00
C ASN A 576 4.08 -13.34 18.07
N ARG A 577 3.84 -14.65 18.18
CA ARG A 577 2.76 -15.37 17.48
C ARG A 577 1.77 -15.95 18.49
N PRO A 578 0.45 -15.77 18.27
CA PRO A 578 -0.55 -16.36 19.14
C PRO A 578 -0.57 -17.89 19.00
N GLN A 579 -0.75 -18.58 20.11
CA GLN A 579 -0.99 -20.01 20.14
C GLN A 579 -2.50 -20.25 20.05
N LYS A 580 -2.95 -20.71 18.87
CA LYS A 580 -4.36 -20.98 18.57
C LYS A 580 -4.64 -22.48 18.57
N ALA A 581 -5.82 -22.88 19.01
CA ALA A 581 -6.31 -24.24 18.93
C ALA A 581 -6.49 -24.68 17.47
N SER A 582 -6.27 -25.98 17.21
CA SER A 582 -6.43 -26.55 15.86
C SER A 582 -7.87 -26.93 15.53
N ARG A 583 -8.72 -27.10 16.55
CA ARG A 583 -10.12 -27.53 16.41
C ARG A 583 -11.02 -26.48 17.06
N TYR A 584 -11.97 -25.98 16.28
CA TYR A 584 -12.95 -24.97 16.67
C TYR A 584 -14.18 -25.11 15.76
N ASP A 585 -15.30 -24.53 16.17
CA ASP A 585 -16.56 -24.62 15.44
C ASP A 585 -16.56 -23.76 14.18
N ARG A 586 -17.30 -24.18 13.16
CA ARG A 586 -17.43 -23.41 11.92
C ARG A 586 -18.19 -22.11 12.22
N PRO A 587 -17.63 -20.93 11.88
CA PRO A 587 -18.30 -19.67 12.14
C PRO A 587 -19.59 -19.55 11.33
N SER A 588 -20.63 -19.00 11.95
CA SER A 588 -21.91 -18.70 11.33
C SER A 588 -21.90 -17.33 10.65
N GLN A 589 -22.80 -17.10 9.69
CA GLN A 589 -23.02 -15.77 9.12
C GLN A 589 -23.55 -14.79 10.18
N ASP A 590 -24.33 -15.27 11.15
CA ASP A 590 -24.86 -14.45 12.24
C ASP A 590 -23.74 -13.84 13.09
N LEU A 591 -22.73 -14.65 13.45
CA LEU A 591 -21.53 -14.17 14.17
C LEU A 591 -20.71 -13.21 13.31
N GLN A 592 -20.57 -13.47 12.01
CA GLN A 592 -19.85 -12.56 11.11
C GLN A 592 -20.53 -11.19 11.04
N ASP A 593 -21.85 -11.15 10.80
CA ASP A 593 -22.63 -9.91 10.78
C ASP A 593 -22.52 -9.17 12.11
N ARG A 594 -22.64 -9.90 13.23
CA ARG A 594 -22.50 -9.33 14.57
C ARG A 594 -21.19 -8.57 14.76
N LEU A 595 -20.08 -9.11 14.29
CA LEU A 595 -18.77 -8.46 14.38
C LEU A 595 -18.64 -7.27 13.41
N ILE A 596 -18.95 -7.48 12.14
CA ILE A 596 -18.71 -6.49 11.09
C ILE A 596 -19.66 -5.31 11.21
N LEU A 597 -20.94 -5.55 11.53
CA LEU A 597 -21.91 -4.47 11.65
C LEU A 597 -21.68 -3.61 12.89
N ALA A 598 -21.09 -4.13 13.97
CA ALA A 598 -20.64 -3.30 15.09
C ALA A 598 -19.56 -2.28 14.64
N LEU A 599 -18.58 -2.73 13.85
CA LEU A 599 -17.54 -1.87 13.27
C LEU A 599 -18.14 -0.80 12.36
N VAL A 600 -18.95 -1.24 11.41
CA VAL A 600 -19.52 -0.38 10.37
C VAL A 600 -20.48 0.66 10.97
N ASN A 601 -21.27 0.27 11.97
CA ASN A 601 -22.17 1.19 12.66
C ASN A 601 -21.40 2.28 13.44
N GLU A 602 -20.22 1.97 13.99
CA GLU A 602 -19.36 2.98 14.62
C GLU A 602 -18.65 3.87 13.59
N ALA A 603 -18.32 3.35 12.41
CA ALA A 603 -17.82 4.18 11.31
C ALA A 603 -18.82 5.28 10.95
N MET A 604 -20.13 4.96 10.90
CA MET A 604 -21.17 5.97 10.68
C MET A 604 -21.24 7.00 11.82
N ALA A 605 -21.08 6.58 13.07
CA ALA A 605 -21.02 7.53 14.20
C ALA A 605 -19.81 8.47 14.10
N CYS A 606 -18.64 7.97 13.70
CA CYS A 606 -17.47 8.82 13.49
C CYS A 606 -17.73 9.89 12.41
N PHE A 607 -18.50 9.55 11.37
CA PHE A 607 -18.91 10.53 10.36
C PHE A 607 -19.93 11.53 10.91
N GLU A 608 -20.96 11.08 11.63
CA GLU A 608 -21.98 11.97 12.21
C GLU A 608 -21.42 12.95 13.23
N ASP A 609 -20.42 12.52 14.01
CA ASP A 609 -19.72 13.37 14.98
C ASP A 609 -18.71 14.32 14.30
N GLY A 610 -18.51 14.21 12.98
CA GLY A 610 -17.61 15.05 12.21
C GLY A 610 -16.13 14.76 12.48
N VAL A 611 -15.76 13.54 12.89
CA VAL A 611 -14.36 13.15 13.08
C VAL A 611 -13.61 13.20 11.75
N VAL A 612 -14.29 12.81 10.67
CA VAL A 612 -13.84 12.91 9.28
C VAL A 612 -14.98 13.52 8.47
N ASP A 613 -14.69 14.55 7.67
CA ASP A 613 -15.71 15.32 6.96
C ASP A 613 -16.22 14.65 5.67
N ASP A 614 -15.68 13.49 5.28
CA ASP A 614 -15.95 12.82 4.01
C ASP A 614 -15.99 11.29 4.16
N LEU A 615 -17.04 10.66 3.61
CA LEU A 615 -17.27 9.21 3.72
C LEU A 615 -16.23 8.36 2.98
N ASP A 616 -15.69 8.87 1.86
CA ASP A 616 -14.64 8.18 1.11
C ASP A 616 -13.32 8.22 1.88
N LEU A 617 -13.00 9.33 2.53
CA LEU A 617 -11.82 9.44 3.40
C LEU A 617 -11.96 8.54 4.64
N LEU A 618 -13.17 8.43 5.20
CA LEU A 618 -13.46 7.47 6.27
C LEU A 618 -13.23 6.02 5.80
N ASP A 619 -13.76 5.64 4.64
CA ASP A 619 -13.53 4.33 4.04
C ASP A 619 -12.02 4.07 3.86
N ALA A 620 -11.31 5.04 3.30
CA ALA A 620 -9.87 4.97 3.08
C ALA A 620 -9.10 4.79 4.40
N GLY A 621 -9.46 5.57 5.42
CA GLY A 621 -8.87 5.50 6.76
C GLY A 621 -9.03 4.11 7.37
N VAL A 622 -10.23 3.56 7.32
CA VAL A 622 -10.49 2.23 7.89
C VAL A 622 -9.78 1.13 7.09
N ILE A 623 -9.76 1.20 5.75
CA ILE A 623 -9.04 0.24 4.90
C ILE A 623 -7.53 0.29 5.17
N PHE A 624 -6.92 1.47 5.12
CA PHE A 624 -5.46 1.61 5.20
C PHE A 624 -4.91 1.59 6.63
N GLY A 625 -5.76 1.85 7.63
CA GLY A 625 -5.42 1.76 9.05
C GLY A 625 -5.65 0.36 9.64
N THR A 626 -6.77 -0.29 9.31
CA THR A 626 -7.16 -1.59 9.92
C THR A 626 -6.97 -2.79 9.00
N GLY A 627 -6.90 -2.55 7.68
CA GLY A 627 -6.97 -3.60 6.68
C GLY A 627 -8.38 -4.12 6.43
N PHE A 628 -9.42 -3.33 6.69
CA PHE A 628 -10.81 -3.69 6.39
C PHE A 628 -10.93 -4.20 4.95
N ALA A 629 -11.56 -5.37 4.79
CA ALA A 629 -11.59 -6.20 3.60
C ALA A 629 -11.56 -5.41 2.28
N PRO A 630 -10.39 -5.18 1.64
CA PRO A 630 -10.29 -4.19 0.55
C PRO A 630 -11.15 -4.52 -0.67
N PHE A 631 -11.45 -5.80 -0.90
CA PHE A 631 -12.33 -6.24 -1.98
C PHE A 631 -13.80 -5.82 -1.82
N THR A 632 -14.20 -5.27 -0.67
CA THR A 632 -15.54 -4.70 -0.42
C THR A 632 -15.55 -3.17 -0.51
N GLY A 633 -14.42 -2.52 -0.84
CA GLY A 633 -14.35 -1.10 -1.16
C GLY A 633 -14.44 -0.13 0.04
N GLY A 634 -14.60 -0.64 1.27
CA GLY A 634 -14.66 0.15 2.51
C GLY A 634 -15.91 -0.16 3.35
N PRO A 635 -15.94 0.20 4.66
CA PRO A 635 -17.08 -0.06 5.53
C PRO A 635 -18.38 0.58 5.05
N ILE A 636 -18.36 1.83 4.60
CA ILE A 636 -19.54 2.54 4.09
C ILE A 636 -19.91 1.98 2.72
N HIS A 637 -18.94 1.83 1.81
CA HIS A 637 -19.19 1.25 0.49
C HIS A 637 -19.79 -0.16 0.56
N TYR A 638 -19.32 -1.00 1.50
CA TYR A 638 -19.87 -2.33 1.76
C TYR A 638 -21.37 -2.28 2.10
N VAL A 639 -21.82 -1.29 2.89
CA VAL A 639 -23.25 -1.11 3.19
C VAL A 639 -24.03 -0.69 1.96
N LEU A 640 -23.46 0.18 1.12
CA LEU A 640 -24.09 0.59 -0.13
C LEU A 640 -24.28 -0.60 -1.08
N GLU A 641 -23.28 -1.48 -1.21
CA GLU A 641 -23.37 -2.71 -2.02
C GLU A 641 -24.36 -3.73 -1.42
N ARG A 642 -24.37 -3.88 -0.09
CA ARG A 642 -25.30 -4.80 0.61
C ARG A 642 -26.75 -4.29 0.60
N GLY A 643 -26.93 -2.97 0.54
CA GLY A 643 -28.21 -2.28 0.68
C GLY A 643 -28.40 -1.72 2.10
N ILE A 644 -28.61 -0.40 2.20
CA ILE A 644 -28.73 0.30 3.48
C ILE A 644 -29.92 -0.26 4.30
N GLU A 645 -31.06 -0.51 3.67
CA GLU A 645 -32.24 -1.03 4.36
C GLU A 645 -32.02 -2.44 4.91
N ASP A 646 -31.33 -3.33 4.19
CA ASP A 646 -30.95 -4.65 4.71
C ASP A 646 -30.08 -4.52 5.96
N VAL A 647 -29.12 -3.60 5.93
CA VAL A 647 -28.23 -3.33 7.07
C VAL A 647 -29.00 -2.75 8.26
N ILE A 648 -29.94 -1.82 8.05
CA ILE A 648 -30.78 -1.26 9.12
C ILE A 648 -31.60 -2.38 9.77
N VAL A 649 -32.34 -3.17 8.99
CA VAL A 649 -33.15 -4.29 9.50
C VAL A 649 -32.28 -5.27 10.28
N ARG A 650 -31.08 -5.57 9.76
CA ARG A 650 -30.15 -6.47 10.42
C ARG A 650 -29.63 -5.93 11.75
N LEU A 651 -29.27 -4.65 11.79
CA LEU A 651 -28.83 -3.95 13.00
C LEU A 651 -29.94 -3.89 14.05
N GLU A 652 -31.19 -3.62 13.65
CA GLU A 652 -32.36 -3.64 14.55
C GLU A 652 -32.56 -5.03 15.16
N SER A 653 -32.49 -6.10 14.35
CA SER A 653 -32.56 -7.48 14.85
C SER A 653 -31.42 -7.83 15.82
N LEU A 654 -30.20 -7.36 15.56
CA LEU A 654 -29.07 -7.54 16.49
C LEU A 654 -29.28 -6.71 17.77
N ALA A 655 -29.85 -5.52 17.68
CA ALA A 655 -30.12 -4.66 18.82
C ALA A 655 -31.14 -5.26 19.78
N GLU A 656 -32.19 -5.88 19.26
CA GLU A 656 -33.18 -6.62 20.06
C GLU A 656 -32.57 -7.80 20.81
N ARG A 657 -31.61 -8.50 20.19
CA ARG A 657 -31.01 -9.73 20.75
C ARG A 657 -29.84 -9.47 21.69
N PHE A 658 -28.98 -8.49 21.36
CA PHE A 658 -27.67 -8.32 21.97
C PHE A 658 -27.45 -6.94 22.61
N GLY A 659 -28.37 -5.99 22.41
CA GLY A 659 -28.38 -4.71 23.12
C GLY A 659 -28.12 -3.47 22.26
N ALA A 660 -28.10 -2.33 22.93
CA ALA A 660 -28.20 -1.01 22.30
C ALA A 660 -27.00 -0.63 21.40
N GLN A 661 -25.85 -1.31 21.52
CA GLN A 661 -24.67 -1.07 20.69
C GLN A 661 -24.92 -1.33 19.19
N PHE A 662 -25.94 -2.12 18.86
CA PHE A 662 -26.35 -2.39 17.48
C PHE A 662 -27.46 -1.47 16.98
N LYS A 663 -27.95 -0.51 17.78
CA LYS A 663 -28.97 0.44 17.31
C LYS A 663 -28.43 1.15 16.06
N PRO A 664 -29.15 1.12 14.93
CA PRO A 664 -28.68 1.78 13.71
C PRO A 664 -28.43 3.26 13.97
N ARG A 665 -27.25 3.74 13.58
CA ARG A 665 -26.96 5.18 13.62
C ARG A 665 -27.94 5.95 12.71
N PRO A 666 -28.43 7.13 13.13
CA PRO A 666 -29.33 7.95 12.31
C PRO A 666 -28.80 8.27 10.91
N GLY A 667 -27.46 8.35 10.76
CA GLY A 667 -26.78 8.61 9.50
C GLY A 667 -27.14 7.63 8.39
N TRP A 668 -27.46 6.37 8.71
CA TRP A 668 -27.89 5.39 7.71
C TRP A 668 -29.19 5.81 7.02
N ARG A 669 -30.18 6.28 7.78
CA ARG A 669 -31.46 6.73 7.21
C ARG A 669 -31.31 8.01 6.41
N LYS A 670 -30.39 8.89 6.79
CA LYS A 670 -30.07 10.10 6.01
C LYS A 670 -29.47 9.74 4.66
N LEU A 671 -28.57 8.76 4.62
CA LEU A 671 -27.96 8.26 3.38
C LEU A 671 -28.93 7.46 2.51
N ALA A 672 -29.94 6.80 3.09
CA ALA A 672 -30.98 6.13 2.31
C ALA A 672 -31.95 7.12 1.62
N ALA A 673 -32.10 8.32 2.18
CA ALA A 673 -33.05 9.33 1.73
C ALA A 673 -32.48 10.33 0.70
N GLY A 674 -31.15 10.39 0.56
CA GLY A 674 -30.44 11.23 -0.42
C GLY A 674 -29.87 10.38 -1.55
#